data_AF-A0A931UZL5-F1
#
_entry.id   AF-A0A931UZL5-F1
#
_cell.length_a   1.000
_cell.length_b   1.000
_cell.length_c   1.000
_cell.angle_alpha   90.00
_cell.angle_beta   90.00
_cell.angle_gamma   90.00
#
_symmetry.space_group_name_H-M   'P 1'
#
loop_
_entity.id
_entity.type
_entity.pdbx_description
1 polymer ?
#
loop_
_entity_poly.entity_id
_entity_poly.type
_entity_poly.pdbx_seq_one_letter_code
_entity_poly.pdbx_strand_id
1 'polypeptide(L)'
;MRGSEMRRLSPCLALLVAACSSRDRGVEAEHQVPPAKTSAIAALRSFAAVAPRLARAQDLAVEGAGFVAAAEGLRVRFPRRATEATHLEASPLVWIDVVAEGLRDVEAIADGRALVYESALADTDLVESFDGKVAEELRVLRAPTAKSTFSWRVRLGPAIARLTVDGGFVQALDGEGRARLRAEPLVAWDSAGRERALSVEVVPIGANEARLIARLDTRDLAFPVAVDPAWGLTNNMAQGRIDTTAVRLPSGKGFVAGGRNAAGLLLATAETFDPTTMTWTLQAPMKVARSKFGTAVMSDGRVLVSGGSGAAYLSSCEIWDPATNTWSDAAPLPVTVWAHATVAVGGKVVVAGGAGNTANTYTFNEPAGPWVANSSKLATGRYGLVGIAYSSTKAIFVGGNATTDLYDSTTNTFSAGPMLAGNRPAPGVALLTSGRVLIVGGNRTDADLFEPPGTMSTIAGLTFAHEQGGEYFASLAAIAGDKAVFTGGYNTTSVNVATDVFNGATKSWTRGPDVKLPRYRTLSIGLADGRALVAAGSPNDTSPTIYSTTEIYADSVTAGGGCTAGAQCASGFCADGVCCNTACAQACESCVEAGSIGTCKLVTGAPRAGHGACTGSGTCGGTCDGVSAACTYPSSSVACVAGSCAGGTEQPPAYCNLGVCPAAPATRSCGLFTCGALTCKTTCATDADCVSSAFCDPTTSKCELKKPNGGACTVASGCTSGLCAMEGATGTCCDKACAGACETCSASGSAGLCRPRVIGTTCGADACAGSSLTVAAKCDGASAGCPAPAPTPCPGGLGCASDGKTCKTSCATGADCATGYCDLATAKCAAPPGDAGVPDTGTIDTGTIDTGTIAEAGAPTLPAKPGVSDAFVRCTKGSDCTTGFCVDGVCCDTACTDRCHSCALLSSPGKCTVEPIGVDLRNECGPANQCLGTCDGSGQCIGAGTGTMCGRNRCTSSSAGVGPAYCSAPGARCPTDDAVPFDCSPYACEPAFGACRTTCVASTDCANGFVCDTTAKVCVAPAPPEDDGGCTTSAPRPSRDGAAIAAILVALGLARRARRSEAG
;
A
#
# COMPACT_ATOMS: atom_id res chain seq x y z
N MET A 1 -50.21 -38.11 1.63
CA MET A 1 -51.31 -39.11 1.71
C MET A 1 -50.77 -40.49 1.34
N ARG A 2 -51.53 -41.58 1.51
CA ARG A 2 -51.08 -42.96 1.22
C ARG A 2 -51.55 -43.46 -0.15
N GLY A 3 -50.78 -44.37 -0.76
CA GLY A 3 -51.21 -45.25 -1.86
C GLY A 3 -51.16 -44.66 -3.28
N SER A 4 -51.11 -45.47 -4.35
CA SER A 4 -50.94 -46.93 -4.39
C SER A 4 -50.51 -47.47 -5.78
N GLU A 5 -49.59 -48.44 -5.75
CA GLU A 5 -49.24 -49.51 -6.72
C GLU A 5 -49.75 -49.52 -8.20
N MET A 6 -48.86 -49.93 -9.13
CA MET A 6 -48.98 -51.27 -9.76
C MET A 6 -47.71 -51.78 -10.49
N ARG A 7 -47.30 -53.03 -10.16
CA ARG A 7 -46.72 -54.13 -11.00
C ARG A 7 -45.52 -53.81 -11.96
N ARG A 8 -44.31 -54.37 -11.75
CA ARG A 8 -43.81 -55.76 -12.04
C ARG A 8 -43.95 -56.14 -13.53
N LEU A 9 -42.91 -56.53 -14.29
CA LEU A 9 -41.86 -57.58 -14.09
C LEU A 9 -40.52 -57.13 -14.74
N SER A 10 -39.33 -57.24 -14.11
CA SER A 10 -38.38 -58.39 -14.04
C SER A 10 -37.58 -58.72 -15.34
N PRO A 11 -36.34 -59.28 -15.28
CA PRO A 11 -35.35 -59.25 -14.19
C PRO A 11 -33.87 -59.06 -14.64
N CYS A 12 -33.01 -58.48 -13.77
CA CYS A 12 -31.56 -58.79 -13.70
C CYS A 12 -30.90 -58.14 -12.45
N LEU A 13 -31.26 -58.59 -11.25
CA LEU A 13 -30.60 -58.18 -10.01
C LEU A 13 -30.64 -59.31 -8.96
N ALA A 14 -29.60 -60.16 -8.96
CA ALA A 14 -29.42 -61.19 -7.94
C ALA A 14 -27.97 -61.70 -7.91
N LEU A 15 -27.09 -61.05 -7.14
CA LEU A 15 -25.98 -61.70 -6.40
C LEU A 15 -25.37 -60.71 -5.39
N LEU A 16 -24.71 -61.26 -4.36
CA LEU A 16 -23.74 -60.60 -3.47
C LEU A 16 -24.21 -59.42 -2.60
N VAL A 17 -24.80 -59.77 -1.45
CA VAL A 17 -24.58 -59.06 -0.17
C VAL A 17 -24.04 -60.09 0.84
N ALA A 18 -23.17 -59.65 1.75
CA ALA A 18 -22.66 -60.39 2.92
C ALA A 18 -21.78 -61.63 2.67
N ALA A 19 -20.54 -61.41 2.21
CA ALA A 19 -19.41 -62.31 2.50
C ALA A 19 -18.04 -61.62 2.32
N CYS A 20 -17.55 -60.88 3.34
CA CYS A 20 -16.11 -60.59 3.49
C CYS A 20 -15.76 -60.06 4.89
N SER A 21 -14.92 -60.79 5.61
CA SER A 21 -14.21 -60.31 6.80
C SER A 21 -12.83 -60.97 6.88
N SER A 22 -11.81 -60.16 7.18
CA SER A 22 -10.43 -60.53 7.51
C SER A 22 -9.57 -61.30 6.48
N ARG A 23 -8.47 -60.62 6.06
CA ARG A 23 -7.12 -61.15 5.78
C ARG A 23 -6.90 -61.99 4.50
N ASP A 24 -5.75 -61.93 3.81
CA ASP A 24 -4.55 -61.07 3.98
C ASP A 24 -3.68 -61.03 2.70
N ARG A 25 -2.81 -60.00 2.55
CA ARG A 25 -1.70 -59.85 1.56
C ARG A 25 -2.12 -59.90 0.07
N GLY A 26 -1.83 -58.91 -0.79
CA GLY A 26 -0.63 -58.10 -0.87
C GLY A 26 -0.12 -58.07 -2.33
N VAL A 27 -0.60 -57.11 -3.11
CA VAL A 27 0.11 -56.53 -4.27
C VAL A 27 -0.11 -55.03 -4.19
N GLU A 28 0.96 -54.25 -4.05
CA GLU A 28 0.89 -52.79 -4.04
C GLU A 28 0.87 -52.27 -5.48
N ALA A 29 -0.27 -51.72 -5.89
CA ALA A 29 -0.39 -50.89 -7.08
C ALA A 29 -0.71 -49.47 -6.61
N GLU A 30 0.35 -48.66 -6.47
CA GLU A 30 0.29 -47.30 -5.92
C GLU A 30 -0.55 -46.38 -6.84
N HIS A 31 -1.84 -46.28 -6.55
CA HIS A 31 -2.69 -45.24 -7.13
C HIS A 31 -2.24 -43.90 -6.55
N GLN A 32 -1.41 -43.19 -7.31
CA GLN A 32 -0.98 -41.84 -6.98
C GLN A 32 -2.20 -40.96 -6.73
N VAL A 33 -2.36 -40.52 -5.49
CA VAL A 33 -3.29 -39.44 -5.15
C VAL A 33 -2.82 -38.21 -5.96
N PRO A 34 -3.69 -37.58 -6.77
CA PRO A 34 -3.29 -36.41 -7.54
C PRO A 34 -2.79 -35.32 -6.57
N PRO A 35 -1.75 -34.55 -6.95
CA PRO A 35 -1.11 -33.60 -6.05
C PRO A 35 -2.13 -32.60 -5.49
N ALA A 36 -1.99 -32.27 -4.21
CA ALA A 36 -2.96 -31.49 -3.47
C ALA A 36 -3.33 -30.19 -4.21
N LYS A 37 -4.63 -29.98 -4.41
CA LYS A 37 -5.15 -28.74 -5.04
C LYS A 37 -4.57 -27.52 -4.34
N THR A 38 -3.79 -26.72 -5.06
CA THR A 38 -3.52 -25.33 -4.68
C THR A 38 -4.85 -24.58 -4.64
N SER A 39 -5.09 -23.74 -3.62
CA SER A 39 -6.31 -22.93 -3.56
C SER A 39 -6.31 -21.89 -4.69
N ALA A 40 -7.50 -21.45 -5.10
CA ALA A 40 -7.63 -20.44 -6.15
C ALA A 40 -6.87 -19.15 -5.80
N ILE A 41 -6.88 -18.74 -4.52
CA ILE A 41 -6.13 -17.57 -4.02
C ILE A 41 -4.62 -17.82 -4.03
N ALA A 42 -4.14 -19.03 -3.68
CA ALA A 42 -2.72 -19.35 -3.77
C ALA A 42 -2.20 -19.28 -5.22
N ALA A 43 -3.02 -19.71 -6.19
CA ALA A 43 -2.72 -19.53 -7.61
C ALA A 43 -2.74 -18.04 -8.00
N LEU A 44 -3.79 -17.28 -7.66
CA LEU A 44 -3.88 -15.85 -7.97
C LEU A 44 -2.70 -15.03 -7.39
N ARG A 45 -2.20 -15.40 -6.21
CA ARG A 45 -1.03 -14.76 -5.57
C ARG A 45 0.30 -15.01 -6.30
N SER A 46 0.40 -15.97 -7.22
CA SER A 46 1.61 -16.14 -8.05
C SER A 46 1.63 -15.26 -9.30
N PHE A 47 0.51 -14.66 -9.71
CA PHE A 47 0.47 -13.72 -10.84
C PHE A 47 0.86 -12.32 -10.36
N ALA A 48 2.04 -11.85 -10.75
CA ALA A 48 2.61 -10.58 -10.28
C ALA A 48 1.72 -9.35 -10.53
N ALA A 49 0.85 -9.38 -11.54
CA ALA A 49 -0.11 -8.30 -11.84
C ALA A 49 -1.40 -8.34 -10.99
N VAL A 50 -1.81 -9.54 -10.52
CA VAL A 50 -3.08 -9.75 -9.80
C VAL A 50 -2.87 -9.77 -8.28
N ALA A 51 -1.74 -10.30 -7.81
CA ALA A 51 -1.39 -10.34 -6.39
C ALA A 51 -1.45 -8.97 -5.67
N PRO A 52 -1.02 -7.83 -6.27
CA PRO A 52 -1.14 -6.51 -5.64
C PRO A 52 -2.59 -6.02 -5.47
N ARG A 53 -3.54 -6.55 -6.26
CA ARG A 53 -4.97 -6.22 -6.13
C ARG A 53 -5.59 -6.94 -4.95
N LEU A 54 -5.42 -8.26 -4.88
CA LEU A 54 -5.81 -9.09 -3.73
C LEU A 54 -5.15 -8.65 -2.41
N ALA A 55 -3.95 -8.07 -2.46
CA ALA A 55 -3.28 -7.48 -1.28
C ALA A 55 -3.94 -6.19 -0.76
N ARG A 56 -4.76 -5.50 -1.58
CA ARG A 56 -5.56 -4.32 -1.19
C ARG A 56 -7.00 -4.66 -0.79
N ALA A 57 -7.43 -5.92 -0.92
CA ALA A 57 -8.76 -6.35 -0.51
C ALA A 57 -9.08 -5.95 0.95
N GLN A 58 -10.34 -5.61 1.21
CA GLN A 58 -10.87 -5.19 2.51
C GLN A 58 -11.62 -6.33 3.21
N ASP A 59 -11.81 -6.21 4.53
CA ASP A 59 -12.55 -7.21 5.30
C ASP A 59 -14.06 -7.13 4.99
N LEU A 60 -14.67 -8.25 4.60
CA LEU A 60 -16.07 -8.31 4.19
C LEU A 60 -16.99 -8.56 5.41
N ALA A 61 -18.02 -7.74 5.57
CA ALA A 61 -19.05 -7.93 6.61
C ALA A 61 -20.10 -8.96 6.16
N VAL A 62 -20.70 -9.70 7.10
CA VAL A 62 -21.80 -10.64 6.79
C VAL A 62 -23.14 -9.92 7.01
N GLU A 63 -23.91 -9.71 5.94
CA GLU A 63 -25.21 -9.03 5.99
C GLU A 63 -26.31 -9.92 5.40
N GLY A 64 -27.05 -10.60 6.26
CA GLY A 64 -28.16 -11.49 5.86
C GLY A 64 -27.71 -12.62 4.92
N ALA A 65 -28.27 -12.63 3.71
CA ALA A 65 -28.05 -13.68 2.70
C ALA A 65 -26.76 -13.49 1.86
N GLY A 66 -25.89 -12.51 2.17
CA GLY A 66 -24.65 -12.27 1.44
C GLY A 66 -23.54 -11.66 2.29
N PHE A 67 -22.48 -11.24 1.61
CA PHE A 67 -21.34 -10.52 2.18
C PHE A 67 -21.30 -9.10 1.62
N VAL A 68 -21.04 -8.09 2.45
CA VAL A 68 -21.15 -6.68 2.11
C VAL A 68 -19.87 -5.92 2.44
N ALA A 69 -19.49 -5.02 1.54
CA ALA A 69 -18.51 -3.97 1.78
C ALA A 69 -19.02 -2.64 1.22
N ALA A 70 -18.52 -1.52 1.75
CA ALA A 70 -18.85 -0.20 1.24
C ALA A 70 -17.72 0.80 1.49
N ALA A 71 -17.26 1.46 0.43
CA ALA A 71 -16.21 2.48 0.48
C ALA A 71 -16.35 3.46 -0.70
N GLU A 72 -15.88 4.69 -0.52
CA GLU A 72 -15.85 5.76 -1.55
C GLU A 72 -17.15 6.03 -2.33
N GLY A 73 -18.30 5.66 -1.77
CA GLY A 73 -19.61 5.83 -2.40
C GLY A 73 -20.07 4.64 -3.27
N LEU A 74 -19.33 3.54 -3.27
CA LEU A 74 -19.77 2.25 -3.81
C LEU A 74 -20.05 1.27 -2.66
N ARG A 75 -21.27 0.73 -2.63
CA ARG A 75 -21.65 -0.41 -1.80
C ARG A 75 -21.73 -1.65 -2.68
N VAL A 76 -21.18 -2.75 -2.20
CA VAL A 76 -21.12 -4.04 -2.90
C VAL A 76 -21.73 -5.10 -2.00
N ARG A 77 -22.57 -5.96 -2.57
CA ARG A 77 -23.00 -7.21 -1.92
C ARG A 77 -22.70 -8.39 -2.81
N PHE A 78 -21.75 -9.22 -2.38
CA PHE A 78 -21.47 -10.53 -2.95
C PHE A 78 -22.49 -11.56 -2.44
N PRO A 79 -22.90 -12.54 -3.26
CA PRO A 79 -23.87 -13.56 -2.89
C PRO A 79 -23.31 -14.59 -1.91
N ARG A 80 -24.15 -15.53 -1.47
CA ARG A 80 -23.68 -16.77 -0.82
C ARG A 80 -23.48 -17.89 -1.83
N ARG A 81 -24.23 -17.88 -2.94
CA ARG A 81 -24.16 -18.90 -3.99
C ARG A 81 -23.71 -18.31 -5.31
N ALA A 82 -22.85 -19.03 -6.03
CA ALA A 82 -22.30 -18.57 -7.31
C ALA A 82 -23.37 -18.25 -8.38
N THR A 83 -24.58 -18.80 -8.24
CA THR A 83 -25.72 -18.61 -9.16
C THR A 83 -26.61 -17.41 -8.83
N GLU A 84 -26.36 -16.71 -7.73
CA GLU A 84 -27.09 -15.50 -7.30
C GLU A 84 -26.47 -14.23 -7.94
N ALA A 85 -26.89 -13.04 -7.47
CA ALA A 85 -26.47 -11.76 -8.04
C ALA A 85 -25.50 -11.00 -7.14
N THR A 86 -24.36 -10.59 -7.71
CA THR A 86 -23.46 -9.60 -7.12
C THR A 86 -24.02 -8.21 -7.39
N HIS A 87 -24.39 -7.52 -6.31
CA HIS A 87 -25.08 -6.22 -6.36
C HIS A 87 -24.08 -5.08 -6.18
N LEU A 88 -24.12 -4.12 -7.09
CA LEU A 88 -23.21 -2.97 -7.15
C LEU A 88 -24.06 -1.68 -7.07
N GLU A 89 -24.04 -1.01 -5.92
CA GLU A 89 -24.89 0.14 -5.59
C GLU A 89 -24.05 1.41 -5.38
N ALA A 90 -24.17 2.38 -6.29
CA ALA A 90 -23.63 3.73 -6.11
C ALA A 90 -24.66 4.70 -5.48
N SER A 91 -25.96 4.39 -5.63
CA SER A 91 -27.07 4.98 -4.88
C SER A 91 -28.34 4.14 -5.10
N PRO A 92 -29.44 4.37 -4.34
CA PRO A 92 -30.69 3.63 -4.51
C PRO A 92 -31.32 3.69 -5.92
N LEU A 93 -30.91 4.64 -6.77
CA LEU A 93 -31.32 4.73 -8.17
C LEU A 93 -30.25 4.24 -9.17
N VAL A 94 -28.99 4.19 -8.75
CA VAL A 94 -27.81 3.90 -9.59
C VAL A 94 -27.16 2.62 -9.08
N TRP A 95 -27.61 1.48 -9.61
CA TRP A 95 -27.08 0.17 -9.28
C TRP A 95 -27.13 -0.77 -10.49
N ILE A 96 -26.38 -1.87 -10.42
CA ILE A 96 -26.55 -3.04 -11.29
C ILE A 96 -26.49 -4.34 -10.47
N ASP A 97 -27.24 -5.35 -10.90
CA ASP A 97 -27.15 -6.73 -10.42
C ASP A 97 -26.45 -7.56 -11.51
N VAL A 98 -25.26 -8.09 -11.22
CA VAL A 98 -24.48 -8.95 -12.11
C VAL A 98 -24.66 -10.41 -11.72
N VAL A 99 -25.10 -11.25 -12.65
CA VAL A 99 -25.28 -12.70 -12.47
C VAL A 99 -24.45 -13.44 -13.50
N ALA A 100 -23.42 -14.16 -13.07
CA ALA A 100 -22.62 -15.01 -13.95
C ALA A 100 -23.45 -16.22 -14.44
N GLU A 101 -23.50 -16.45 -15.76
CA GLU A 101 -24.35 -17.49 -16.34
C GLU A 101 -23.61 -18.81 -16.55
N GLY A 102 -24.35 -19.92 -16.41
CA GLY A 102 -23.82 -21.27 -16.62
C GLY A 102 -22.92 -21.81 -15.50
N LEU A 103 -22.91 -21.15 -14.34
CA LEU A 103 -22.23 -21.62 -13.14
C LEU A 103 -23.02 -22.78 -12.47
N ARG A 104 -22.30 -23.62 -11.72
CA ARG A 104 -22.87 -24.57 -10.76
C ARG A 104 -23.32 -23.84 -9.50
N ASP A 105 -24.39 -24.33 -8.88
CA ASP A 105 -24.81 -23.89 -7.54
C ASP A 105 -23.83 -24.41 -6.49
N VAL A 106 -22.87 -23.58 -6.12
CA VAL A 106 -21.85 -23.81 -5.09
C VAL A 106 -21.82 -22.62 -4.12
N GLU A 107 -21.53 -22.89 -2.85
CA GLU A 107 -21.53 -21.90 -1.77
C GLU A 107 -20.14 -21.26 -1.60
N ALA A 108 -20.09 -19.99 -1.21
CA ALA A 108 -18.88 -19.22 -1.01
C ALA A 108 -18.03 -19.74 0.15
N ILE A 109 -16.74 -19.98 -0.10
CA ILE A 109 -15.73 -20.27 0.93
C ILE A 109 -14.93 -18.99 1.18
N ALA A 110 -14.97 -18.45 2.40
CA ALA A 110 -14.14 -17.31 2.76
C ALA A 110 -12.67 -17.73 2.98
N ASP A 111 -11.75 -17.17 2.20
CA ASP A 111 -10.29 -17.38 2.34
C ASP A 111 -9.61 -16.00 2.46
N GLY A 112 -9.33 -15.61 3.72
CA GLY A 112 -8.87 -14.27 4.06
C GLY A 112 -9.91 -13.19 3.76
N ARG A 113 -9.62 -12.33 2.78
CA ARG A 113 -10.44 -11.17 2.39
C ARG A 113 -11.17 -11.31 1.05
N ALA A 114 -11.26 -12.55 0.56
CA ALA A 114 -11.96 -12.87 -0.67
C ALA A 114 -12.84 -14.11 -0.50
N LEU A 115 -13.82 -14.25 -1.39
CA LEU A 115 -14.77 -15.36 -1.43
C LEU A 115 -14.42 -16.26 -2.60
N VAL A 116 -14.23 -17.55 -2.35
CA VAL A 116 -13.87 -18.56 -3.35
C VAL A 116 -15.07 -19.46 -3.61
N TYR A 117 -15.48 -19.55 -4.87
CA TYR A 117 -16.47 -20.53 -5.34
C TYR A 117 -15.72 -21.60 -6.13
N GLU A 118 -15.19 -22.60 -5.42
CA GLU A 118 -14.40 -23.66 -6.03
C GLU A 118 -15.19 -24.39 -7.12
N SER A 119 -14.60 -24.47 -8.30
CA SER A 119 -15.11 -25.21 -9.44
C SER A 119 -16.55 -24.79 -9.82
N ALA A 120 -16.90 -23.51 -9.63
CA ALA A 120 -18.16 -22.93 -10.10
C ALA A 120 -18.40 -23.19 -11.60
N LEU A 121 -17.33 -23.34 -12.39
CA LEU A 121 -17.36 -23.87 -13.75
C LEU A 121 -16.50 -25.15 -13.86
N ALA A 122 -16.54 -25.80 -15.03
CA ALA A 122 -15.58 -26.87 -15.34
C ALA A 122 -14.17 -26.28 -15.44
N ASP A 123 -13.23 -26.88 -14.70
CA ASP A 123 -11.83 -26.47 -14.57
C ASP A 123 -11.61 -24.98 -14.31
N THR A 124 -12.59 -24.29 -13.69
CA THR A 124 -12.54 -22.85 -13.41
C THR A 124 -13.15 -22.54 -12.04
N ASP A 125 -12.37 -21.89 -11.18
CA ASP A 125 -12.85 -21.31 -9.93
C ASP A 125 -13.23 -19.83 -10.12
N LEU A 126 -14.15 -19.34 -9.28
CA LEU A 126 -14.48 -17.92 -9.15
C LEU A 126 -13.90 -17.40 -7.83
N VAL A 127 -13.35 -16.18 -7.82
CA VAL A 127 -12.86 -15.50 -6.61
C VAL A 127 -13.35 -14.05 -6.61
N GLU A 128 -14.20 -13.70 -5.64
CA GLU A 128 -14.73 -12.35 -5.47
C GLU A 128 -13.95 -11.57 -4.40
N SER A 129 -13.66 -10.29 -4.69
CA SER A 129 -12.76 -9.41 -3.91
C SER A 129 -13.25 -7.96 -3.97
N PHE A 130 -12.96 -7.14 -2.96
CA PHE A 130 -13.24 -5.70 -2.98
C PHE A 130 -12.10 -4.89 -2.34
N ASP A 131 -11.47 -3.99 -3.10
CA ASP A 131 -10.29 -3.24 -2.65
C ASP A 131 -10.61 -1.88 -1.98
N GLY A 132 -11.89 -1.49 -1.99
CA GLY A 132 -12.37 -0.18 -1.55
C GLY A 132 -12.83 0.74 -2.68
N LYS A 133 -12.51 0.41 -3.94
CA LYS A 133 -12.84 1.19 -5.14
C LYS A 133 -13.48 0.32 -6.23
N VAL A 134 -13.00 -0.92 -6.36
CA VAL A 134 -13.50 -1.91 -7.31
C VAL A 134 -13.88 -3.22 -6.62
N ALA A 135 -14.94 -3.84 -7.13
CA ALA A 135 -15.34 -5.22 -6.88
C ALA A 135 -14.81 -6.10 -8.02
N GLU A 136 -14.06 -7.14 -7.69
CA GLU A 136 -13.42 -8.04 -8.64
C GLU A 136 -14.16 -9.38 -8.68
N GLU A 137 -14.32 -9.97 -9.86
CA GLU A 137 -14.89 -11.30 -10.06
C GLU A 137 -13.87 -12.20 -10.79
N LEU A 138 -12.70 -12.37 -10.16
CA LEU A 138 -11.54 -13.05 -10.74
C LEU A 138 -11.87 -14.51 -11.08
N ARG A 139 -11.38 -15.01 -12.22
CA ARG A 139 -11.61 -16.39 -12.66
C ARG A 139 -10.29 -17.12 -12.86
N VAL A 140 -10.12 -18.27 -12.21
CA VAL A 140 -8.91 -19.09 -12.29
C VAL A 140 -9.19 -20.32 -13.14
N LEU A 141 -8.81 -20.28 -14.41
CA LEU A 141 -8.89 -21.41 -15.33
C LEU A 141 -7.69 -22.33 -15.03
N ARG A 142 -7.94 -23.55 -14.57
CA ARG A 142 -6.89 -24.50 -14.13
C ARG A 142 -6.27 -25.31 -15.28
N ALA A 143 -6.97 -25.49 -16.40
CA ALA A 143 -6.54 -26.34 -17.51
C ALA A 143 -7.06 -25.85 -18.87
N PRO A 144 -6.45 -26.26 -20.01
CA PRO A 144 -6.93 -25.92 -21.37
C PRO A 144 -8.37 -26.35 -21.70
N THR A 145 -8.93 -27.28 -20.91
CA THR A 145 -10.33 -27.74 -20.98
C THR A 145 -11.34 -26.79 -20.35
N ALA A 146 -10.88 -25.78 -19.61
CA ALA A 146 -11.71 -24.74 -19.03
C ALA A 146 -12.48 -23.95 -20.10
N LYS A 147 -13.70 -23.49 -19.79
CA LYS A 147 -14.45 -22.61 -20.70
C LYS A 147 -13.71 -21.27 -20.87
N SER A 148 -13.37 -20.92 -22.10
CA SER A 148 -12.79 -19.62 -22.46
C SER A 148 -13.83 -18.55 -22.85
N THR A 149 -15.12 -18.91 -22.87
CA THR A 149 -16.23 -17.97 -23.08
C THR A 149 -17.06 -17.85 -21.81
N PHE A 150 -17.29 -16.61 -21.40
CA PHE A 150 -18.02 -16.23 -20.19
C PHE A 150 -19.20 -15.35 -20.59
N SER A 151 -20.34 -15.49 -19.91
CA SER A 151 -21.42 -14.52 -20.02
C SER A 151 -22.01 -14.18 -18.66
N TRP A 152 -22.53 -12.97 -18.56
CA TRP A 152 -23.22 -12.45 -17.40
C TRP A 152 -24.54 -11.83 -17.83
N ARG A 153 -25.57 -12.01 -17.01
CA ARG A 153 -26.80 -11.24 -17.10
C ARG A 153 -26.69 -10.06 -16.15
N VAL A 154 -26.93 -8.86 -16.66
CA VAL A 154 -26.81 -7.62 -15.90
C VAL A 154 -28.15 -6.90 -15.90
N ARG A 155 -28.79 -6.85 -14.73
CA ARG A 155 -30.04 -6.10 -14.50
C ARG A 155 -29.70 -4.68 -14.05
N LEU A 156 -30.42 -3.70 -14.58
CA LEU A 156 -30.07 -2.28 -14.52
C LEU A 156 -31.01 -1.52 -13.57
N GLY A 157 -30.43 -0.76 -12.65
CA GLY A 157 -31.15 0.14 -11.75
C GLY A 157 -31.83 1.31 -12.49
N PRO A 158 -32.83 1.97 -11.89
CA PRO A 158 -33.77 2.84 -12.60
C PRO A 158 -33.17 4.12 -13.21
N ALA A 159 -31.97 4.54 -12.81
CA ALA A 159 -31.23 5.63 -13.45
C ALA A 159 -30.23 5.18 -14.52
N ILE A 160 -30.04 3.87 -14.74
CA ILE A 160 -29.20 3.29 -15.80
C ILE A 160 -30.08 2.98 -17.01
N ALA A 161 -29.78 3.60 -18.16
CA ALA A 161 -30.53 3.45 -19.40
C ALA A 161 -30.00 2.32 -20.31
N ARG A 162 -28.70 2.03 -20.27
CA ARG A 162 -28.07 0.93 -21.05
C ARG A 162 -26.68 0.58 -20.56
N LEU A 163 -26.19 -0.60 -20.94
CA LEU A 163 -24.76 -0.89 -21.01
C LEU A 163 -24.18 -0.53 -22.39
N THR A 164 -22.87 -0.30 -22.46
CA THR A 164 -22.11 -0.20 -23.72
C THR A 164 -20.66 -0.65 -23.52
N VAL A 165 -19.86 -0.70 -24.59
CA VAL A 165 -18.41 -0.95 -24.55
C VAL A 165 -17.69 0.22 -25.22
N ASP A 166 -16.80 0.90 -24.49
CA ASP A 166 -15.94 1.99 -24.98
C ASP A 166 -14.50 1.69 -24.61
N GLY A 167 -13.64 1.45 -25.61
CA GLY A 167 -12.25 1.03 -25.39
C GLY A 167 -12.10 -0.29 -24.61
N GLY A 168 -12.98 -1.26 -24.83
CA GLY A 168 -12.98 -2.54 -24.09
C GLY A 168 -13.54 -2.46 -22.66
N PHE A 169 -13.68 -1.27 -22.09
CA PHE A 169 -14.36 -1.06 -20.81
C PHE A 169 -15.88 -1.17 -20.98
N VAL A 170 -16.55 -1.97 -20.15
CA VAL A 170 -18.02 -1.98 -20.07
C VAL A 170 -18.47 -0.75 -19.28
N GLN A 171 -19.46 -0.02 -19.77
CA GLN A 171 -19.98 1.18 -19.09
C GLN A 171 -21.50 1.09 -18.92
N ALA A 172 -21.98 1.30 -17.69
CA ALA A 172 -23.39 1.49 -17.39
C ALA A 172 -23.72 2.98 -17.51
N LEU A 173 -24.47 3.34 -18.55
CA LEU A 173 -24.80 4.72 -18.90
C LEU A 173 -26.18 5.12 -18.38
N ASP A 174 -26.32 6.35 -17.88
CA ASP A 174 -27.62 6.95 -17.58
C ASP A 174 -28.35 7.48 -18.84
N GLY A 175 -29.56 8.02 -18.65
CA GLY A 175 -30.39 8.55 -19.74
C GLY A 175 -29.81 9.76 -20.49
N GLU A 176 -28.79 10.43 -19.95
CA GLU A 176 -28.02 11.49 -20.62
C GLU A 176 -26.76 10.94 -21.30
N GLY A 177 -26.53 9.62 -21.25
CA GLY A 177 -25.38 8.94 -21.80
C GLY A 177 -24.13 8.97 -20.91
N ARG A 178 -24.22 9.47 -19.66
CA ARG A 178 -23.07 9.53 -18.75
C ARG A 178 -22.83 8.18 -18.10
N ALA A 179 -21.58 7.72 -18.07
CA ALA A 179 -21.21 6.52 -17.34
C ALA A 179 -21.37 6.73 -15.83
N ARG A 180 -21.94 5.72 -15.15
CA ARG A 180 -22.19 5.72 -13.69
C ARG A 180 -21.48 4.58 -12.96
N LEU A 181 -21.43 3.40 -13.56
CA LEU A 181 -20.60 2.26 -13.16
C LEU A 181 -19.79 1.78 -14.38
N ARG A 182 -18.61 1.23 -14.15
CA ARG A 182 -17.66 0.82 -15.20
C ARG A 182 -16.96 -0.49 -14.83
N ALA A 183 -16.82 -1.40 -15.78
CA ALA A 183 -15.86 -2.50 -15.67
C ALA A 183 -14.53 -2.09 -16.34
N GLU A 184 -13.41 -2.49 -15.73
CA GLU A 184 -12.09 -2.53 -16.38
C GLU A 184 -12.14 -3.40 -17.67
N PRO A 185 -11.18 -3.25 -18.60
CA PRO A 185 -11.14 -4.08 -19.79
C PRO A 185 -10.73 -5.48 -19.35
N LEU A 186 -11.49 -6.49 -19.76
CA LEU A 186 -11.23 -7.86 -19.31
C LEU A 186 -9.90 -8.35 -19.92
N VAL A 187 -8.95 -8.67 -19.04
CA VAL A 187 -7.63 -9.20 -19.39
C VAL A 187 -7.42 -10.56 -18.73
N ALA A 188 -6.70 -11.44 -19.43
CA ALA A 188 -6.22 -12.71 -18.92
C ALA A 188 -4.71 -12.64 -18.71
N TRP A 189 -4.23 -13.20 -17.61
CA TRP A 189 -2.82 -13.39 -17.29
C TRP A 189 -2.53 -14.88 -17.24
N ASP A 190 -1.55 -15.33 -18.01
CA ASP A 190 -1.15 -16.73 -18.07
C ASP A 190 -0.04 -17.05 -17.05
N SER A 191 0.23 -18.33 -16.78
CA SER A 191 1.21 -18.74 -15.76
C SER A 191 2.68 -18.44 -16.14
N ALA A 192 2.93 -18.01 -17.38
CA ALA A 192 4.22 -17.45 -17.83
C ALA A 192 4.26 -15.91 -17.74
N GLY A 193 3.24 -15.26 -17.17
CA GLY A 193 3.15 -13.82 -16.98
C GLY A 193 2.71 -13.03 -18.21
N ARG A 194 2.20 -13.67 -19.27
CA ARG A 194 1.72 -13.00 -20.49
C ARG A 194 0.30 -12.50 -20.32
N GLU A 195 0.08 -11.22 -20.64
CA GLU A 195 -1.24 -10.62 -20.72
C GLU A 195 -1.93 -10.95 -22.07
N ARG A 196 -3.26 -11.10 -22.05
CA ARG A 196 -4.11 -11.18 -23.23
C ARG A 196 -5.48 -10.55 -22.99
N ALA A 197 -5.81 -9.51 -23.74
CA ALA A 197 -7.14 -8.92 -23.73
C ALA A 197 -8.22 -9.91 -24.24
N LEU A 198 -9.40 -9.88 -23.62
CA LEU A 198 -10.59 -10.60 -24.08
C LEU A 198 -11.37 -9.74 -25.08
N SER A 199 -12.03 -10.39 -26.03
CA SER A 199 -13.07 -9.72 -26.83
C SER A 199 -14.35 -9.62 -25.99
N VAL A 200 -14.97 -8.44 -25.95
CA VAL A 200 -16.11 -8.12 -25.06
C VAL A 200 -17.27 -7.56 -25.88
N GLU A 201 -18.48 -8.08 -25.63
CA GLU A 201 -19.71 -7.76 -26.35
C GLU A 201 -20.87 -7.53 -25.37
N VAL A 202 -21.70 -6.53 -25.64
CA VAL A 202 -22.89 -6.20 -24.83
C VAL A 202 -24.13 -6.33 -25.72
N VAL A 203 -25.02 -7.24 -25.34
CA VAL A 203 -26.27 -7.55 -26.05
C VAL A 203 -27.46 -7.14 -25.17
N PRO A 204 -28.28 -6.13 -25.54
CA PRO A 204 -29.53 -5.86 -24.82
C PRO A 204 -30.49 -7.06 -24.91
N ILE A 205 -31.06 -7.49 -23.79
CA ILE A 205 -32.01 -8.63 -23.74
C ILE A 205 -33.37 -8.28 -23.13
N GLY A 206 -33.49 -7.11 -22.49
CA GLY A 206 -34.74 -6.55 -21.97
C GLY A 206 -34.62 -5.04 -21.76
N ALA A 207 -35.72 -4.37 -21.39
CA ALA A 207 -35.74 -2.92 -21.23
C ALA A 207 -34.71 -2.41 -20.20
N ASN A 208 -34.55 -3.14 -19.10
CA ASN A 208 -33.58 -2.86 -18.03
C ASN A 208 -32.61 -4.04 -17.83
N GLU A 209 -32.30 -4.81 -18.89
CA GLU A 209 -31.45 -6.00 -18.78
C GLU A 209 -30.58 -6.21 -20.03
N ALA A 210 -29.30 -6.49 -19.81
CA ALA A 210 -28.34 -6.79 -20.87
C ALA A 210 -27.57 -8.08 -20.55
N ARG A 211 -27.08 -8.76 -21.59
CA ARG A 211 -26.09 -9.83 -21.48
C ARG A 211 -24.72 -9.30 -21.88
N LEU A 212 -23.76 -9.42 -20.98
CA LEU A 212 -22.34 -9.25 -21.27
C LEU A 212 -21.77 -10.60 -21.72
N ILE A 213 -20.97 -10.62 -22.79
CA ILE A 213 -20.28 -11.81 -23.28
C ILE A 213 -18.79 -11.46 -23.43
N ALA A 214 -17.91 -12.27 -22.85
CA ALA A 214 -16.47 -12.15 -23.02
C ALA A 214 -15.88 -13.46 -23.56
N ARG A 215 -14.95 -13.36 -24.52
CA ARG A 215 -14.32 -14.52 -25.16
C ARG A 215 -12.80 -14.36 -25.14
N LEU A 216 -12.12 -15.32 -24.53
CA LEU A 216 -10.67 -15.45 -24.45
C LEU A 216 -10.16 -16.41 -25.53
N ASP A 217 -9.11 -16.02 -26.24
CA ASP A 217 -8.33 -16.95 -27.07
C ASP A 217 -7.24 -17.62 -26.22
N THR A 218 -7.50 -18.87 -25.83
CA THR A 218 -6.60 -19.69 -24.99
C THR A 218 -5.45 -20.33 -25.75
N ARG A 219 -5.35 -20.14 -27.09
CA ARG A 219 -4.23 -20.68 -27.88
C ARG A 219 -2.90 -20.16 -27.36
N ASP A 220 -1.93 -21.06 -27.22
CA ASP A 220 -0.57 -20.79 -26.76
C ASP A 220 -0.46 -20.22 -25.34
N LEU A 221 -1.53 -20.18 -24.52
CA LEU A 221 -1.47 -19.74 -23.12
C LEU A 221 -0.99 -20.86 -22.18
N ALA A 222 -0.16 -20.50 -21.20
CA ALA A 222 0.27 -21.39 -20.13
C ALA A 222 -0.75 -21.35 -18.98
N PHE A 223 -1.15 -22.53 -18.49
CA PHE A 223 -2.14 -22.67 -17.41
C PHE A 223 -1.46 -22.82 -16.03
N PRO A 224 -2.11 -22.41 -14.92
CA PRO A 224 -3.41 -21.75 -14.85
C PRO A 224 -3.44 -20.35 -15.48
N VAL A 225 -4.63 -19.89 -15.87
CA VAL A 225 -4.86 -18.53 -16.41
C VAL A 225 -5.83 -17.79 -15.49
N ALA A 226 -5.44 -16.60 -15.04
CA ALA A 226 -6.27 -15.70 -14.25
C ALA A 226 -6.94 -14.66 -15.16
N VAL A 227 -8.27 -14.61 -15.19
CA VAL A 227 -9.03 -13.53 -15.87
C VAL A 227 -9.49 -12.52 -14.83
N ASP A 228 -9.26 -11.24 -15.10
CA ASP A 228 -9.51 -10.12 -14.19
C ASP A 228 -10.61 -9.17 -14.75
N PRO A 229 -11.87 -9.36 -14.32
CA PRO A 229 -12.94 -8.38 -14.46
C PRO A 229 -13.15 -7.64 -13.12
N ALA A 230 -12.98 -6.32 -13.14
CA ALA A 230 -13.19 -5.46 -11.96
C ALA A 230 -14.19 -4.33 -12.24
N TRP A 231 -15.25 -4.22 -11.44
CA TRP A 231 -16.32 -3.21 -11.53
C TRP A 231 -16.14 -2.12 -10.47
N GLY A 232 -16.24 -0.84 -10.86
CA GLY A 232 -16.16 0.29 -9.93
C GLY A 232 -16.94 1.52 -10.38
N LEU A 233 -16.84 2.58 -9.58
CA LEU A 233 -17.27 3.93 -9.97
C LEU A 233 -16.40 4.42 -11.13
N THR A 234 -16.99 5.19 -12.05
CA THR A 234 -16.29 5.61 -13.26
C THR A 234 -15.47 6.88 -13.02
N ASN A 235 -14.18 6.77 -13.32
CA ASN A 235 -13.23 7.87 -13.39
C ASN A 235 -13.24 8.58 -14.78
N ASN A 236 -14.27 8.41 -15.61
CA ASN A 236 -14.33 8.94 -16.97
C ASN A 236 -15.01 10.31 -17.05
N MET A 237 -14.69 11.05 -18.12
CA MET A 237 -15.42 12.27 -18.49
C MET A 237 -16.85 11.93 -18.93
N ALA A 238 -17.79 12.85 -18.73
CA ALA A 238 -19.16 12.75 -19.21
C ALA A 238 -19.24 12.65 -20.75
N GLN A 239 -18.27 13.22 -21.47
CA GLN A 239 -18.18 13.16 -22.94
C GLN A 239 -16.74 12.98 -23.43
N GLY A 240 -16.54 12.07 -24.38
CA GLY A 240 -15.27 11.92 -25.08
C GLY A 240 -14.97 13.11 -25.99
N ARG A 241 -13.69 13.51 -26.05
CA ARG A 241 -13.24 14.71 -26.77
C ARG A 241 -11.86 14.58 -27.43
N ILE A 242 -11.67 15.24 -28.58
CA ILE A 242 -10.37 15.56 -29.20
C ILE A 242 -10.24 17.08 -29.41
N ASP A 243 -9.07 17.56 -29.85
CA ASP A 243 -8.81 18.99 -30.12
C ASP A 243 -9.17 19.91 -28.92
N THR A 244 -9.04 19.36 -27.71
CA THR A 244 -9.29 19.99 -26.41
C THR A 244 -7.98 20.50 -25.79
N THR A 245 -8.07 21.10 -24.61
CA THR A 245 -6.95 21.59 -23.81
C THR A 245 -7.33 21.50 -22.33
N ALA A 246 -6.36 21.21 -21.47
CA ALA A 246 -6.55 21.15 -20.03
C ALA A 246 -5.37 21.72 -19.27
N VAL A 247 -5.61 22.02 -18.00
CA VAL A 247 -4.66 22.63 -17.07
C VAL A 247 -4.85 22.04 -15.67
N ARG A 248 -3.81 22.10 -14.83
CA ARG A 248 -3.92 21.84 -13.39
C ARG A 248 -4.31 23.14 -12.69
N LEU A 249 -5.43 23.13 -11.97
CA LEU A 249 -5.90 24.24 -11.14
C LEU A 249 -5.03 24.40 -9.87
N PRO A 250 -5.05 25.57 -9.18
CA PRO A 250 -4.31 25.74 -7.92
C PRO A 250 -4.79 24.81 -6.80
N SER A 251 -6.03 24.31 -6.89
CA SER A 251 -6.60 23.26 -6.02
C SER A 251 -6.06 21.85 -6.30
N GLY A 252 -5.11 21.70 -7.24
CA GLY A 252 -4.50 20.43 -7.65
C GLY A 252 -5.35 19.57 -8.59
N LYS A 253 -6.63 19.91 -8.78
CA LYS A 253 -7.56 19.25 -9.71
C LYS A 253 -7.18 19.56 -11.16
N GLY A 254 -7.46 18.62 -12.06
CA GLY A 254 -7.44 18.88 -13.51
C GLY A 254 -8.68 19.65 -13.94
N PHE A 255 -8.57 20.46 -15.00
CA PHE A 255 -9.70 21.12 -15.67
C PHE A 255 -9.56 20.97 -17.19
N VAL A 256 -10.57 20.43 -17.86
CA VAL A 256 -10.64 20.27 -19.32
C VAL A 256 -11.86 21.01 -19.87
N ALA A 257 -11.76 21.58 -21.07
CA ALA A 257 -12.89 22.25 -21.72
C ALA A 257 -12.93 22.04 -23.24
N GLY A 258 -14.14 22.11 -23.81
CA GLY A 258 -14.37 22.13 -25.24
C GLY A 258 -13.77 20.94 -26.01
N GLY A 259 -13.33 21.19 -27.24
CA GLY A 259 -12.91 20.15 -28.18
C GLY A 259 -14.05 19.69 -29.09
N ARG A 260 -13.95 18.47 -29.63
CA ARG A 260 -14.92 17.83 -30.52
C ARG A 260 -15.23 16.40 -30.07
N ASN A 261 -16.49 16.00 -30.13
CA ASN A 261 -16.92 14.63 -29.81
C ASN A 261 -16.98 13.72 -31.06
N ALA A 262 -17.32 12.44 -30.86
CA ALA A 262 -17.42 11.41 -31.90
C ALA A 262 -18.34 11.76 -33.09
N ALA A 263 -19.34 12.63 -32.89
CA ALA A 263 -20.22 13.13 -33.96
C ALA A 263 -19.64 14.35 -34.70
N GLY A 264 -18.38 14.71 -34.46
CA GLY A 264 -17.72 15.91 -34.98
C GLY A 264 -18.21 17.22 -34.35
N LEU A 265 -19.14 17.16 -33.40
CA LEU A 265 -19.76 18.34 -32.79
C LEU A 265 -18.77 19.05 -31.86
N LEU A 266 -18.68 20.37 -32.01
CA LEU A 266 -17.93 21.24 -31.10
C LEU A 266 -18.57 21.24 -29.72
N LEU A 267 -17.73 21.13 -28.68
CA LEU A 267 -18.19 21.09 -27.29
C LEU A 267 -18.09 22.46 -26.63
N ALA A 268 -19.12 22.79 -25.83
CA ALA A 268 -19.09 23.85 -24.83
C ALA A 268 -18.84 23.31 -23.41
N THR A 269 -18.94 21.99 -23.20
CA THR A 269 -18.81 21.36 -21.89
C THR A 269 -17.39 21.48 -21.33
N ALA A 270 -17.31 21.76 -20.03
CA ALA A 270 -16.08 21.78 -19.24
C ALA A 270 -16.23 20.87 -18.03
N GLU A 271 -15.15 20.22 -17.61
CA GLU A 271 -15.15 19.20 -16.56
C GLU A 271 -13.87 19.30 -15.71
N THR A 272 -13.97 19.02 -14.41
CA THR A 272 -12.80 18.94 -13.52
C THR A 272 -12.54 17.53 -13.06
N PHE A 273 -11.29 17.06 -13.11
CA PHE A 273 -10.85 15.81 -12.53
C PHE A 273 -10.30 16.01 -11.12
N ASP A 274 -10.88 15.33 -10.14
CA ASP A 274 -10.36 15.26 -8.78
C ASP A 274 -9.43 14.04 -8.63
N PRO A 275 -8.12 14.21 -8.35
CA PRO A 275 -7.19 13.10 -8.24
C PRO A 275 -7.33 12.30 -6.94
N THR A 276 -7.95 12.86 -5.91
CA THR A 276 -8.15 12.19 -4.61
C THR A 276 -9.34 11.24 -4.68
N THR A 277 -10.48 11.70 -5.19
CA THR A 277 -11.67 10.86 -5.41
C THR A 277 -11.65 10.11 -6.75
N MET A 278 -10.68 10.40 -7.62
CA MET A 278 -10.56 9.83 -8.96
C MET A 278 -11.79 10.06 -9.86
N THR A 279 -12.55 11.15 -9.66
CA THR A 279 -13.80 11.43 -10.37
C THR A 279 -13.74 12.68 -11.22
N TRP A 280 -14.47 12.69 -12.35
CA TRP A 280 -14.80 13.92 -13.06
C TRP A 280 -16.07 14.55 -12.52
N THR A 281 -16.14 15.87 -12.54
CA THR A 281 -17.33 16.67 -12.23
C THR A 281 -17.60 17.63 -13.38
N LEU A 282 -18.81 17.57 -13.94
CA LEU A 282 -19.27 18.50 -14.97
C LEU A 282 -19.41 19.91 -14.39
N GLN A 283 -18.81 20.89 -15.07
CA GLN A 283 -18.88 22.30 -14.73
C GLN A 283 -19.87 23.03 -15.64
N ALA A 284 -20.14 24.31 -15.36
CA ALA A 284 -20.93 25.13 -16.26
C ALA A 284 -20.31 25.13 -17.68
N PRO A 285 -21.13 25.08 -18.75
CA PRO A 285 -20.61 25.13 -20.11
C PRO A 285 -20.17 26.56 -20.49
N MET A 286 -19.18 26.66 -21.37
CA MET A 286 -18.83 27.90 -22.07
C MET A 286 -20.03 28.42 -22.86
N LYS A 287 -20.09 29.73 -23.11
CA LYS A 287 -21.09 30.34 -24.00
C LYS A 287 -20.83 29.98 -25.46
N VAL A 288 -19.56 29.83 -25.85
CA VAL A 288 -19.17 29.47 -27.22
C VAL A 288 -18.43 28.13 -27.25
N ALA A 289 -19.04 27.15 -27.92
CA ALA A 289 -18.41 25.87 -28.21
C ALA A 289 -17.19 26.03 -29.13
N ARG A 290 -16.04 25.44 -28.75
CA ARG A 290 -14.75 25.72 -29.37
C ARG A 290 -13.76 24.55 -29.29
N SER A 291 -12.90 24.39 -30.30
CA SER A 291 -11.78 23.44 -30.35
C SER A 291 -10.48 24.12 -30.81
N LYS A 292 -9.31 23.54 -30.51
CA LYS A 292 -7.97 24.12 -30.81
C LYS A 292 -7.81 25.59 -30.34
N PHE A 293 -8.38 25.89 -29.19
CA PHE A 293 -8.28 27.17 -28.49
C PHE A 293 -7.15 27.13 -27.45
N GLY A 294 -6.74 28.29 -26.93
CA GLY A 294 -5.72 28.37 -25.89
C GLY A 294 -6.32 28.59 -24.50
N THR A 295 -5.73 27.97 -23.47
CA THR A 295 -6.19 28.04 -22.07
C THR A 295 -5.07 28.52 -21.16
N ALA A 296 -5.38 29.32 -20.15
CA ALA A 296 -4.46 29.69 -19.08
C ALA A 296 -5.15 29.74 -17.72
N VAL A 297 -4.46 29.25 -16.67
CA VAL A 297 -4.83 29.48 -15.27
C VAL A 297 -4.22 30.81 -14.86
N MET A 298 -5.06 31.76 -14.47
CA MET A 298 -4.66 33.10 -14.03
C MET A 298 -4.12 33.05 -12.59
N SER A 299 -3.42 34.10 -12.16
CA SER A 299 -2.86 34.21 -10.81
C SER A 299 -3.91 34.26 -9.69
N ASP A 300 -5.16 34.60 -10.01
CA ASP A 300 -6.33 34.52 -9.12
C ASP A 300 -6.99 33.13 -9.09
N GLY A 301 -6.47 32.17 -9.87
CA GLY A 301 -6.97 30.80 -9.98
C GLY A 301 -8.15 30.59 -10.94
N ARG A 302 -8.66 31.65 -11.57
CA ARG A 302 -9.68 31.55 -12.63
C ARG A 302 -9.04 31.07 -13.94
N VAL A 303 -9.85 30.58 -14.88
CA VAL A 303 -9.36 30.00 -16.14
C VAL A 303 -9.82 30.83 -17.33
N LEU A 304 -8.88 31.41 -18.06
CA LEU A 304 -9.13 32.13 -19.31
C LEU A 304 -9.02 31.17 -20.50
N VAL A 305 -10.02 31.17 -21.38
CA VAL A 305 -9.98 30.53 -22.70
C VAL A 305 -9.97 31.59 -23.80
N SER A 306 -9.15 31.40 -24.84
CA SER A 306 -8.93 32.37 -25.91
C SER A 306 -9.04 31.76 -27.31
N GLY A 307 -9.83 32.39 -28.18
CA GLY A 307 -9.94 32.05 -29.60
C GLY A 307 -10.36 30.60 -29.87
N GLY A 308 -9.77 30.00 -30.91
CA GLY A 308 -10.04 28.64 -31.40
C GLY A 308 -10.95 28.58 -32.62
N SER A 309 -11.36 27.36 -32.96
CA SER A 309 -12.35 27.08 -34.00
C SER A 309 -13.73 26.92 -33.36
N GLY A 310 -14.64 27.85 -33.66
CA GLY A 310 -16.09 27.65 -33.59
C GLY A 310 -16.61 27.25 -34.98
N ALA A 311 -17.80 27.73 -35.35
CA ALA A 311 -18.30 27.72 -36.74
C ALA A 311 -17.44 28.56 -37.71
N ALA A 312 -16.68 29.51 -37.17
CA ALA A 312 -15.57 30.21 -37.81
C ALA A 312 -14.41 30.31 -36.80
N TYR A 313 -13.26 30.86 -37.20
CA TYR A 313 -12.18 31.15 -36.26
C TYR A 313 -12.61 32.27 -35.30
N LEU A 314 -12.32 32.10 -34.01
CA LEU A 314 -12.81 32.95 -32.94
C LEU A 314 -11.75 33.97 -32.50
N SER A 315 -12.22 35.17 -32.17
CA SER A 315 -11.50 36.16 -31.36
C SER A 315 -12.03 36.25 -29.92
N SER A 316 -13.20 35.66 -29.65
CA SER A 316 -13.84 35.71 -28.33
C SER A 316 -13.00 35.00 -27.27
N CYS A 317 -12.92 35.61 -26.09
CA CYS A 317 -12.31 35.05 -24.90
C CYS A 317 -13.35 34.98 -23.78
N GLU A 318 -13.29 33.95 -22.96
CA GLU A 318 -14.19 33.76 -21.81
C GLU A 318 -13.34 33.42 -20.58
N ILE A 319 -13.81 33.77 -19.38
CA ILE A 319 -13.18 33.41 -18.10
C ILE A 319 -14.16 32.61 -17.26
N TRP A 320 -13.75 31.39 -16.88
CA TRP A 320 -14.44 30.55 -15.90
C TRP A 320 -13.94 30.85 -14.50
N ASP A 321 -14.87 31.09 -13.58
CA ASP A 321 -14.60 31.22 -12.16
C ASP A 321 -14.93 29.88 -11.45
N PRO A 322 -13.95 29.20 -10.82
CA PRO A 322 -14.16 27.93 -10.13
C PRO A 322 -14.90 28.07 -8.79
N ALA A 323 -14.96 29.26 -8.19
CA ALA A 323 -15.61 29.49 -6.90
C ALA A 323 -17.12 29.69 -7.05
N THR A 324 -17.56 30.31 -8.14
CA THR A 324 -19.00 30.45 -8.48
C THR A 324 -19.48 29.42 -9.50
N ASN A 325 -18.56 28.73 -10.19
CA ASN A 325 -18.83 27.87 -11.36
C ASN A 325 -19.60 28.60 -12.47
N THR A 326 -19.10 29.77 -12.90
CA THR A 326 -19.75 30.59 -13.94
C THR A 326 -18.77 31.08 -15.00
N TRP A 327 -19.23 31.20 -16.24
CA TRP A 327 -18.47 31.81 -17.34
C TRP A 327 -18.85 33.28 -17.57
N SER A 328 -17.81 34.11 -17.66
CA SER A 328 -17.89 35.55 -17.96
C SER A 328 -17.21 35.86 -19.29
N ASP A 329 -17.64 36.93 -19.97
CA ASP A 329 -16.98 37.37 -21.22
C ASP A 329 -15.73 38.16 -20.87
N ALA A 330 -14.61 37.85 -21.54
CA ALA A 330 -13.40 38.64 -21.46
C ALA A 330 -13.24 39.53 -22.71
N ALA A 331 -12.29 40.46 -22.67
CA ALA A 331 -11.96 41.26 -23.85
C ALA A 331 -11.62 40.32 -25.04
N PRO A 332 -12.22 40.51 -26.23
CA PRO A 332 -11.87 39.72 -27.40
C PRO A 332 -10.46 40.08 -27.87
N LEU A 333 -9.76 39.10 -28.44
CA LEU A 333 -8.52 39.34 -29.16
C LEU A 333 -8.79 40.28 -30.37
N PRO A 334 -7.82 41.13 -30.75
CA PRO A 334 -7.96 42.01 -31.93
C PRO A 334 -7.91 41.25 -33.27
N VAL A 335 -7.71 39.93 -33.23
CA VAL A 335 -7.63 39.01 -34.37
C VAL A 335 -8.32 37.69 -34.03
N THR A 336 -8.82 36.98 -35.04
CA THR A 336 -9.27 35.59 -34.90
C THR A 336 -8.07 34.64 -34.98
N VAL A 337 -7.98 33.68 -34.07
CA VAL A 337 -6.83 32.76 -33.96
C VAL A 337 -7.28 31.34 -33.62
N TRP A 338 -6.51 30.34 -34.06
CA TRP A 338 -6.55 28.97 -33.56
C TRP A 338 -5.16 28.35 -33.64
N ALA A 339 -4.89 27.30 -32.84
CA ALA A 339 -3.58 26.68 -32.67
C ALA A 339 -2.43 27.68 -32.37
N HIS A 340 -2.74 28.76 -31.65
CA HIS A 340 -1.80 29.68 -31.02
C HIS A 340 -1.35 29.14 -29.66
N ALA A 341 -0.17 29.54 -29.19
CA ALA A 341 0.20 29.33 -27.79
C ALA A 341 -0.56 30.33 -26.89
N THR A 342 -0.91 29.88 -25.69
CA THR A 342 -1.40 30.73 -24.59
C THR A 342 -0.71 30.30 -23.30
N VAL A 343 -0.24 31.25 -22.48
CA VAL A 343 0.45 30.98 -21.22
C VAL A 343 0.19 32.10 -20.21
N ALA A 344 0.03 31.76 -18.93
CA ALA A 344 0.04 32.73 -17.83
C ALA A 344 1.46 32.87 -17.24
N VAL A 345 1.92 34.10 -17.05
CA VAL A 345 3.24 34.43 -16.50
C VAL A 345 3.26 35.87 -15.97
N GLY A 346 3.75 36.10 -14.75
CA GLY A 346 3.91 37.44 -14.18
C GLY A 346 2.63 38.27 -14.05
N GLY A 347 1.48 37.65 -13.75
CA GLY A 347 0.17 38.32 -13.67
C GLY A 347 -0.40 38.76 -15.02
N LYS A 348 -0.01 38.05 -16.10
CA LYS A 348 -0.39 38.32 -17.48
C LYS A 348 -0.69 37.00 -18.19
N VAL A 349 -1.69 37.01 -19.07
CA VAL A 349 -1.89 35.95 -20.07
C VAL A 349 -1.34 36.43 -21.41
N VAL A 350 -0.49 35.62 -22.03
CA VAL A 350 0.20 35.93 -23.29
C VAL A 350 -0.25 34.97 -24.38
N VAL A 351 -0.69 35.52 -25.51
CA VAL A 351 -1.10 34.80 -26.72
C VAL A 351 -0.07 35.05 -27.82
N ALA A 352 0.38 34.00 -28.50
CA ALA A 352 1.40 34.11 -29.55
C ALA A 352 1.15 33.16 -30.74
N GLY A 353 1.33 33.68 -31.95
CA GLY A 353 1.25 32.92 -33.20
C GLY A 353 -0.16 32.47 -33.59
N GLY A 354 -0.26 31.30 -34.22
CA GLY A 354 -1.50 30.71 -34.69
C GLY A 354 -1.78 30.93 -36.18
N ALA A 355 -3.03 30.63 -36.56
CA ALA A 355 -3.56 30.65 -37.93
C ALA A 355 -3.01 31.75 -38.83
N GLY A 356 -2.61 31.39 -40.06
CA GLY A 356 -2.00 32.31 -41.03
C GLY A 356 -0.49 32.51 -40.87
N ASN A 357 0.20 31.62 -40.13
CA ASN A 357 1.65 31.69 -39.86
C ASN A 357 2.09 33.05 -39.28
N THR A 358 1.27 33.68 -38.42
CA THR A 358 1.61 35.01 -37.92
C THR A 358 2.69 34.96 -36.84
N ALA A 359 3.49 36.02 -36.76
CA ALA A 359 4.43 36.25 -35.65
C ALA A 359 3.80 37.09 -34.51
N ASN A 360 2.49 37.38 -34.59
CA ASN A 360 1.85 38.35 -33.72
C ASN A 360 1.73 37.83 -32.28
N THR A 361 1.81 38.78 -31.35
CA THR A 361 1.94 38.57 -29.91
C THR A 361 1.05 39.57 -29.18
N TYR A 362 0.24 39.07 -28.25
CA TYR A 362 -0.72 39.88 -27.49
C TYR A 362 -0.66 39.51 -26.01
N THR A 363 -0.81 40.52 -25.16
CA THR A 363 -0.76 40.38 -23.70
C THR A 363 -2.04 40.93 -23.07
N PHE A 364 -2.67 40.14 -22.23
CA PHE A 364 -3.79 40.50 -21.36
C PHE A 364 -3.26 40.67 -19.94
N ASN A 365 -3.52 41.82 -19.30
CA ASN A 365 -3.21 42.00 -17.89
C ASN A 365 -4.35 41.45 -17.03
N GLU A 366 -4.02 40.61 -16.05
CA GLU A 366 -4.98 40.05 -15.11
C GLU A 366 -5.41 41.12 -14.06
N PRO A 367 -6.58 41.00 -13.40
CA PRO A 367 -7.62 39.98 -13.56
C PRO A 367 -8.64 40.29 -14.68
N ALA A 368 -8.62 41.50 -15.24
CA ALA A 368 -9.49 41.94 -16.33
C ALA A 368 -8.90 43.17 -17.05
N GLY A 369 -8.37 42.98 -18.25
CA GLY A 369 -7.79 44.07 -19.06
C GLY A 369 -8.08 43.92 -20.56
N PRO A 370 -7.78 44.95 -21.36
CA PRO A 370 -7.76 44.82 -22.82
C PRO A 370 -6.54 43.99 -23.27
N TRP A 371 -6.64 43.34 -24.43
CA TRP A 371 -5.48 42.76 -25.11
C TRP A 371 -4.63 43.87 -25.72
N VAL A 372 -3.35 43.90 -25.35
CA VAL A 372 -2.35 44.85 -25.87
C VAL A 372 -1.39 44.09 -26.78
N ALA A 373 -1.19 44.58 -28.00
CA ALA A 373 -0.17 44.03 -28.90
C ALA A 373 1.24 44.34 -28.37
N ASN A 374 2.11 43.34 -28.31
CA ASN A 374 3.50 43.54 -27.90
C ASN A 374 4.30 44.25 -29.01
N SER A 375 5.23 45.11 -28.63
CA SER A 375 6.14 45.78 -29.58
C SER A 375 7.10 44.80 -30.26
N SER A 376 7.55 43.80 -29.51
CA SER A 376 8.32 42.64 -29.96
C SER A 376 7.43 41.46 -30.33
N LYS A 377 7.78 40.76 -31.41
CA LYS A 377 7.06 39.61 -31.98
C LYS A 377 7.87 38.32 -31.82
N LEU A 378 7.26 37.18 -32.16
CA LEU A 378 8.00 35.94 -32.38
C LEU A 378 9.03 36.14 -33.51
N ALA A 379 10.21 35.54 -33.39
CA ALA A 379 11.27 35.61 -34.40
C ALA A 379 10.85 34.97 -35.75
N THR A 380 9.97 33.98 -35.71
CA THR A 380 9.33 33.40 -36.91
C THR A 380 7.87 33.08 -36.62
N GLY A 381 6.99 33.51 -37.52
CA GLY A 381 5.55 33.27 -37.41
C GLY A 381 5.17 31.82 -37.66
N ARG A 382 4.29 31.27 -36.81
CA ARG A 382 3.98 29.82 -36.75
C ARG A 382 2.70 29.52 -35.98
N TYR A 383 2.14 28.34 -36.18
CA TYR A 383 1.03 27.74 -35.43
C TYR A 383 1.43 26.35 -34.92
N GLY A 384 0.63 25.74 -34.05
CA GLY A 384 1.00 24.45 -33.43
C GLY A 384 2.22 24.56 -32.52
N LEU A 385 2.41 25.73 -31.91
CA LEU A 385 3.42 26.03 -30.91
C LEU A 385 2.81 25.97 -29.50
N VAL A 386 3.63 25.69 -28.50
CA VAL A 386 3.25 25.64 -27.08
C VAL A 386 4.06 26.69 -26.30
N GLY A 387 3.39 27.41 -25.39
CA GLY A 387 4.03 28.36 -24.48
C GLY A 387 3.99 27.81 -23.06
N ILE A 388 5.12 27.87 -22.34
CA ILE A 388 5.20 27.42 -20.94
C ILE A 388 6.02 28.39 -20.10
N ALA A 389 5.52 28.73 -18.91
CA ALA A 389 6.27 29.51 -17.93
C ALA A 389 7.31 28.61 -17.25
N TYR A 390 8.56 29.06 -17.19
CA TYR A 390 9.65 28.36 -16.49
C TYR A 390 10.17 29.11 -15.26
N SER A 391 9.61 30.30 -14.99
CA SER A 391 9.77 31.04 -13.74
C SER A 391 8.55 31.95 -13.53
N SER A 392 8.50 32.65 -12.41
CA SER A 392 7.42 33.61 -12.11
C SER A 392 7.27 34.73 -13.15
N THR A 393 8.34 35.07 -13.88
CA THR A 393 8.37 36.20 -14.83
C THR A 393 8.74 35.84 -16.26
N LYS A 394 9.21 34.61 -16.54
CA LYS A 394 9.70 34.19 -17.87
C LYS A 394 8.96 32.97 -18.42
N ALA A 395 8.72 32.99 -19.73
CA ALA A 395 8.16 31.87 -20.48
C ALA A 395 8.99 31.56 -21.74
N ILE A 396 8.85 30.34 -22.26
CA ILE A 396 9.42 29.92 -23.55
C ILE A 396 8.29 29.43 -24.48
N PHE A 397 8.39 29.79 -25.75
CA PHE A 397 7.45 29.44 -26.82
C PHE A 397 8.15 28.56 -27.86
N VAL A 398 7.72 27.30 -27.96
CA VAL A 398 8.45 26.24 -28.70
C VAL A 398 7.54 25.49 -29.68
N GLY A 399 8.13 24.93 -30.72
CA GLY A 399 7.43 24.15 -31.73
C GLY A 399 6.67 24.98 -32.77
N GLY A 400 5.99 24.28 -33.68
CA GLY A 400 5.44 24.82 -34.93
C GLY A 400 6.49 25.00 -36.03
N ASN A 401 7.76 25.18 -35.64
CA ASN A 401 8.97 25.09 -36.46
C ASN A 401 10.16 24.66 -35.56
N ALA A 402 11.40 24.93 -35.97
CA ALA A 402 12.61 24.67 -35.16
C ALA A 402 13.02 25.84 -34.23
N THR A 403 12.36 27.00 -34.33
CA THR A 403 12.71 28.21 -33.59
C THR A 403 12.02 28.25 -32.23
N THR A 404 12.70 28.80 -31.22
CA THR A 404 12.08 29.12 -29.92
C THR A 404 12.14 30.63 -29.67
N ASP A 405 11.21 31.13 -28.86
CA ASP A 405 11.21 32.50 -28.37
C ASP A 405 11.09 32.51 -26.85
N LEU A 406 11.89 33.35 -26.20
CA LEU A 406 11.81 33.64 -24.77
C LEU A 406 10.98 34.91 -24.56
N TYR A 407 10.12 34.91 -23.55
CA TYR A 407 9.31 36.06 -23.15
C TYR A 407 9.62 36.50 -21.72
N ASP A 408 9.61 37.81 -21.51
CA ASP A 408 9.76 38.46 -20.21
C ASP A 408 8.53 39.34 -19.90
N SER A 409 7.82 39.00 -18.83
CA SER A 409 6.65 39.73 -18.34
C SER A 409 6.98 41.10 -17.72
N THR A 410 8.21 41.32 -17.28
CA THR A 410 8.63 42.58 -16.62
C THR A 410 8.86 43.71 -17.63
N THR A 411 9.48 43.39 -18.77
CA THR A 411 9.65 44.29 -19.92
C THR A 411 8.51 44.18 -20.93
N ASN A 412 7.69 43.13 -20.83
CA ASN A 412 6.65 42.75 -21.79
C ASN A 412 7.20 42.42 -23.20
N THR A 413 8.42 41.87 -23.29
CA THR A 413 9.14 41.64 -24.56
C THR A 413 9.43 40.17 -24.86
N PHE A 414 9.51 39.87 -26.16
CA PHE A 414 10.01 38.63 -26.74
C PHE A 414 11.45 38.81 -27.25
N SER A 415 12.24 37.75 -27.17
CA SER A 415 13.59 37.63 -27.76
C SER A 415 13.80 36.21 -28.29
N ALA A 416 14.59 36.03 -29.35
CA ALA A 416 14.91 34.71 -29.87
C ALA A 416 15.57 33.82 -28.79
N GLY A 417 15.12 32.58 -28.69
CA GLY A 417 15.72 31.55 -27.83
C GLY A 417 16.65 30.61 -28.60
N PRO A 418 17.27 29.62 -27.93
CA PRO A 418 18.08 28.60 -28.60
C PRO A 418 17.25 27.73 -29.53
N MET A 419 17.83 27.26 -30.63
CA MET A 419 17.14 26.41 -31.61
C MET A 419 16.90 25.00 -31.07
N LEU A 420 15.81 24.36 -31.52
CA LEU A 420 15.56 22.94 -31.36
C LEU A 420 16.45 22.11 -32.32
N ALA A 421 16.63 20.81 -32.06
CA ALA A 421 17.34 19.90 -32.96
C ALA A 421 16.74 19.76 -34.37
N GLY A 422 15.51 20.26 -34.55
CA GLY A 422 14.85 20.41 -35.83
C GLY A 422 13.40 20.86 -35.64
N ASN A 423 12.61 20.78 -36.71
CA ASN A 423 11.20 21.12 -36.65
C ASN A 423 10.45 20.16 -35.70
N ARG A 424 9.62 20.71 -34.80
CA ARG A 424 8.63 19.97 -34.03
C ARG A 424 7.26 20.65 -34.14
N PRO A 425 6.34 20.21 -35.03
CA PRO A 425 4.94 20.64 -34.97
C PRO A 425 4.24 20.02 -33.75
N ALA A 426 3.45 20.82 -33.02
CA ALA A 426 2.62 20.41 -31.87
C ALA A 426 3.34 19.54 -30.79
N PRO A 427 4.54 19.92 -30.33
CA PRO A 427 5.30 19.12 -29.36
C PRO A 427 4.57 19.02 -28.02
N GLY A 428 4.79 17.91 -27.32
CA GLY A 428 4.51 17.82 -25.90
C GLY A 428 5.55 18.62 -25.13
N VAL A 429 5.13 19.42 -24.15
CA VAL A 429 6.02 20.32 -23.40
C VAL A 429 5.70 20.24 -21.91
N ALA A 430 6.70 19.96 -21.09
CA ALA A 430 6.55 19.80 -19.65
C ALA A 430 7.64 20.57 -18.89
N LEU A 431 7.22 21.29 -17.84
CA LEU A 431 8.11 21.90 -16.85
C LEU A 431 8.44 20.86 -15.78
N LEU A 432 9.71 20.51 -15.66
CA LEU A 432 10.23 19.61 -14.63
C LEU A 432 10.42 20.37 -13.31
N THR A 433 10.46 19.67 -12.17
CA THR A 433 10.63 20.29 -10.83
C THR A 433 11.94 21.06 -10.66
N SER A 434 12.96 20.75 -11.46
CA SER A 434 14.24 21.48 -11.59
C SER A 434 14.14 22.80 -12.37
N GLY A 435 12.94 23.18 -12.85
CA GLY A 435 12.71 24.39 -13.66
C GLY A 435 13.10 24.23 -15.14
N ARG A 436 13.59 23.06 -15.54
CA ARG A 436 13.94 22.73 -16.93
C ARG A 436 12.70 22.37 -17.74
N VAL A 437 12.71 22.67 -19.02
CA VAL A 437 11.58 22.42 -19.92
C VAL A 437 11.95 21.30 -20.90
N LEU A 438 11.22 20.19 -20.82
CA LEU A 438 11.35 19.05 -21.73
C LEU A 438 10.38 19.21 -22.91
N ILE A 439 10.84 18.94 -24.13
CA ILE A 439 10.14 19.16 -25.40
C ILE A 439 10.24 17.88 -26.25
N VAL A 440 9.09 17.24 -26.53
CA VAL A 440 9.04 15.88 -27.08
C VAL A 440 8.09 15.77 -28.26
N GLY A 441 8.36 14.83 -29.17
CA GLY A 441 7.52 14.55 -30.34
C GLY A 441 7.74 15.53 -31.49
N GLY A 442 6.71 15.67 -32.33
CA GLY A 442 6.77 16.45 -33.57
C GLY A 442 7.53 15.75 -34.70
N ASN A 443 7.24 14.46 -34.96
CA ASN A 443 7.90 13.62 -35.98
C ASN A 443 9.43 13.48 -35.77
N ARG A 444 9.85 13.19 -34.52
CA ARG A 444 11.25 12.97 -34.14
C ARG A 444 11.39 11.84 -33.12
N THR A 445 12.55 11.19 -33.14
CA THR A 445 12.96 10.08 -32.28
C THR A 445 13.87 10.50 -31.10
N ASP A 446 13.97 11.81 -30.88
CA ASP A 446 14.67 12.46 -29.78
C ASP A 446 13.78 13.49 -29.08
N ALA A 447 14.26 14.00 -27.95
CA ALA A 447 13.69 15.14 -27.24
C ALA A 447 14.69 16.31 -27.21
N ASP A 448 14.19 17.52 -26.99
CA ASP A 448 15.02 18.68 -26.65
C ASP A 448 14.75 19.07 -25.20
N LEU A 449 15.81 19.33 -24.43
CA LEU A 449 15.76 19.79 -23.05
C LEU A 449 16.31 21.22 -22.99
N PHE A 450 15.45 22.17 -22.63
CA PHE A 450 15.83 23.55 -22.36
C PHE A 450 16.23 23.71 -20.89
N GLU A 451 17.46 24.17 -20.66
CA GLU A 451 17.99 24.50 -19.34
C GLU A 451 18.08 26.04 -19.23
N PRO A 452 17.20 26.68 -18.43
CA PRO A 452 17.18 28.13 -18.28
C PRO A 452 18.53 28.69 -17.79
N PRO A 453 18.94 29.88 -18.26
CA PRO A 453 18.16 30.82 -19.07
C PRO A 453 18.29 30.66 -20.60
N GLY A 454 19.09 29.71 -21.12
CA GLY A 454 19.47 29.78 -22.54
C GLY A 454 20.07 28.54 -23.22
N THR A 455 20.28 27.41 -22.53
CA THR A 455 20.88 26.22 -23.16
C THR A 455 19.80 25.29 -23.70
N MET A 456 19.97 24.75 -24.90
CA MET A 456 19.18 23.64 -25.43
C MET A 456 20.09 22.43 -25.64
N SER A 457 19.70 21.27 -25.12
CA SER A 457 20.43 20.01 -25.31
C SER A 457 19.50 18.91 -25.80
N THR A 458 19.87 18.26 -26.89
CA THR A 458 19.09 17.18 -27.49
C THR A 458 19.38 15.86 -26.79
N ILE A 459 18.32 15.14 -26.39
CA ILE A 459 18.39 13.85 -25.69
C ILE A 459 17.85 12.75 -26.61
N ALA A 460 18.74 11.87 -27.06
CA ALA A 460 18.40 10.66 -27.80
C ALA A 460 17.94 9.51 -26.86
N GLY A 461 17.49 8.40 -27.43
CA GLY A 461 17.18 7.18 -26.69
C GLY A 461 15.75 7.08 -26.17
N LEU A 462 14.79 7.82 -26.75
CA LEU A 462 13.38 7.43 -26.68
C LEU A 462 13.25 5.97 -27.15
N THR A 463 12.50 5.15 -26.43
CA THR A 463 12.39 3.72 -26.71
C THR A 463 11.56 3.47 -27.97
N PHE A 464 10.70 4.42 -28.37
CA PHE A 464 9.83 4.32 -29.55
C PHE A 464 9.87 5.57 -30.45
N ALA A 465 9.88 5.32 -31.76
CA ALA A 465 9.78 6.35 -32.79
C ALA A 465 8.33 6.74 -33.05
N HIS A 466 8.00 8.02 -32.82
CA HIS A 466 6.71 8.61 -33.18
C HIS A 466 6.84 9.31 -34.54
N GLU A 467 6.61 8.54 -35.60
CA GLU A 467 6.99 8.92 -36.97
C GLU A 467 5.83 9.07 -37.97
N GLN A 468 5.93 10.18 -38.72
CA GLN A 468 5.28 10.55 -39.99
C GLN A 468 3.75 10.66 -40.02
N GLY A 469 3.23 11.83 -40.44
CA GLY A 469 1.89 11.94 -41.03
C GLY A 469 0.93 13.07 -40.57
N GLY A 470 1.37 14.13 -39.87
CA GLY A 470 0.54 15.36 -39.76
C GLY A 470 0.65 16.17 -38.47
N GLU A 471 -0.44 16.87 -38.13
CA GLU A 471 -0.60 17.64 -36.88
C GLU A 471 -0.71 16.67 -35.68
N TYR A 472 0.43 16.43 -35.02
CA TYR A 472 0.57 15.41 -33.98
C TYR A 472 0.86 16.01 -32.61
N PHE A 473 -0.17 16.07 -31.77
CA PHE A 473 -0.04 16.44 -30.36
C PHE A 473 0.62 15.31 -29.58
N ALA A 474 1.84 15.55 -29.10
CA ALA A 474 2.55 14.63 -28.22
C ALA A 474 2.05 14.76 -26.77
N SER A 475 1.64 13.66 -26.13
CA SER A 475 1.13 13.67 -24.75
C SER A 475 2.30 13.58 -23.77
N LEU A 476 2.63 14.69 -23.11
CA LEU A 476 3.73 14.80 -22.17
C LEU A 476 3.29 15.48 -20.87
N ALA A 477 3.47 14.81 -19.74
CA ALA A 477 3.12 15.33 -18.42
C ALA A 477 4.28 15.19 -17.43
N ALA A 478 4.57 16.25 -16.67
CA ALA A 478 5.50 16.18 -15.54
C ALA A 478 4.89 15.36 -14.38
N ILE A 479 5.73 14.56 -13.72
CA ILE A 479 5.38 13.71 -12.58
C ILE A 479 6.38 13.91 -11.43
N ALA A 480 6.22 13.21 -10.31
CA ALA A 480 7.11 13.33 -9.15
C ALA A 480 8.59 13.00 -9.48
N GLY A 481 9.52 13.62 -8.74
CA GLY A 481 10.94 13.26 -8.76
C GLY A 481 11.73 13.73 -9.98
N ASP A 482 11.46 14.94 -10.49
CA ASP A 482 12.10 15.51 -11.69
C ASP A 482 11.94 14.70 -12.98
N LYS A 483 10.81 14.01 -13.09
CA LYS A 483 10.47 13.13 -14.21
C LYS A 483 9.33 13.69 -15.05
N ALA A 484 9.22 13.21 -16.29
CA ALA A 484 8.03 13.39 -17.12
C ALA A 484 7.68 12.07 -17.79
N VAL A 485 6.38 11.82 -17.95
CA VAL A 485 5.86 10.69 -18.72
C VAL A 485 5.42 11.15 -20.11
N PHE A 486 5.84 10.41 -21.13
CA PHE A 486 5.45 10.57 -22.52
C PHE A 486 4.62 9.35 -22.94
N THR A 487 3.36 9.56 -23.34
CA THR A 487 2.39 8.46 -23.55
C THR A 487 1.65 8.57 -24.87
N GLY A 488 1.42 7.44 -25.55
CA GLY A 488 0.55 7.37 -26.72
C GLY A 488 1.07 8.13 -27.94
N GLY A 489 0.21 8.37 -28.92
CA GLY A 489 0.57 8.91 -30.23
C GLY A 489 0.60 7.84 -31.34
N TYR A 490 1.04 8.21 -32.54
CA TYR A 490 0.87 7.41 -33.75
C TYR A 490 2.20 7.10 -34.45
N ASN A 491 2.25 5.98 -35.18
CA ASN A 491 3.18 5.70 -36.28
C ASN A 491 2.39 5.21 -37.50
N THR A 492 3.00 5.21 -38.69
CA THR A 492 2.31 4.95 -39.97
C THR A 492 1.60 3.59 -40.13
N THR A 493 1.79 2.64 -39.23
CA THR A 493 1.13 1.31 -39.28
C THR A 493 0.39 0.93 -38.00
N SER A 494 0.59 1.65 -36.89
CA SER A 494 -0.08 1.36 -35.62
C SER A 494 -0.17 2.60 -34.71
N VAL A 495 -1.19 2.63 -33.87
CA VAL A 495 -1.26 3.58 -32.76
C VAL A 495 -0.45 3.02 -31.60
N ASN A 496 0.35 3.86 -30.97
CA ASN A 496 1.21 3.41 -29.89
C ASN A 496 0.46 3.37 -28.55
N VAL A 497 0.63 2.27 -27.81
CA VAL A 497 0.29 2.16 -26.38
C VAL A 497 1.50 2.43 -25.48
N ALA A 498 2.67 2.68 -26.07
CA ALA A 498 3.90 3.00 -25.37
C ALA A 498 3.75 4.09 -24.30
N THR A 499 4.47 3.85 -23.20
CA THR A 499 4.89 4.89 -22.28
C THR A 499 6.42 4.92 -22.16
N ASP A 500 7.02 6.09 -22.37
CA ASP A 500 8.44 6.34 -22.06
C ASP A 500 8.53 7.39 -20.93
N VAL A 501 9.37 7.12 -19.93
CA VAL A 501 9.60 8.01 -18.78
C VAL A 501 10.95 8.69 -18.95
N PHE A 502 10.96 10.02 -18.90
CA PHE A 502 12.18 10.82 -18.82
C PHE A 502 12.56 11.05 -17.37
N ASN A 503 13.83 10.84 -17.03
CA ASN A 503 14.42 11.25 -15.76
C ASN A 503 15.33 12.46 -15.99
N GLY A 504 14.94 13.63 -15.46
CA GLY A 504 15.69 14.87 -15.59
C GLY A 504 17.04 14.86 -14.88
N ALA A 505 17.18 14.14 -13.76
CA ALA A 505 18.42 14.09 -13.00
C ALA A 505 19.53 13.36 -13.79
N THR A 506 19.19 12.24 -14.44
CA THR A 506 20.12 11.47 -15.28
C THR A 506 20.11 11.89 -16.76
N LYS A 507 19.17 12.75 -17.17
CA LYS A 507 18.88 13.12 -18.56
C LYS A 507 18.67 11.91 -19.48
N SER A 508 18.01 10.87 -18.97
CA SER A 508 17.85 9.59 -19.66
C SER A 508 16.39 9.14 -19.76
N TRP A 509 16.11 8.28 -20.72
CA TRP A 509 14.80 7.64 -20.92
C TRP A 509 14.79 6.21 -20.36
N THR A 510 13.63 5.78 -19.88
CA THR A 510 13.34 4.40 -19.43
C THR A 510 11.92 4.01 -19.84
N ARG A 511 11.72 2.74 -20.19
CA ARG A 511 10.39 2.20 -20.51
C ARG A 511 9.49 2.21 -19.27
N GLY A 512 8.32 2.85 -19.37
CA GLY A 512 7.24 2.75 -18.37
C GLY A 512 6.20 1.68 -18.74
N PRO A 513 5.23 1.38 -17.84
CA PRO A 513 4.06 0.59 -18.20
C PRO A 513 3.20 1.25 -19.28
N ASP A 514 2.76 0.47 -20.26
CA ASP A 514 1.98 0.95 -21.40
C ASP A 514 0.57 1.41 -20.99
N VAL A 515 0.04 2.41 -21.70
CA VAL A 515 -1.34 2.88 -21.51
C VAL A 515 -2.32 1.82 -22.03
N LYS A 516 -3.41 1.59 -21.28
CA LYS A 516 -4.44 0.58 -21.59
C LYS A 516 -5.14 0.85 -22.92
N LEU A 517 -5.08 2.08 -23.44
CA LEU A 517 -5.66 2.45 -24.73
C LEU A 517 -4.67 3.15 -25.66
N PRO A 518 -4.69 2.80 -26.96
CA PRO A 518 -4.01 3.58 -28.00
C PRO A 518 -4.64 4.98 -28.07
N ARG A 519 -3.85 6.04 -27.94
CA ARG A 519 -4.36 7.41 -27.75
C ARG A 519 -3.74 8.43 -28.71
N TYR A 520 -4.55 8.91 -29.65
CA TYR A 520 -4.24 9.99 -30.61
C TYR A 520 -5.02 11.27 -30.27
N ARG A 521 -4.44 12.46 -30.50
CA ARG A 521 -5.01 13.78 -30.09
C ARG A 521 -5.51 13.80 -28.63
N THR A 522 -4.75 13.11 -27.80
CA THR A 522 -5.03 12.88 -26.39
C THR A 522 -4.57 14.05 -25.52
N LEU A 523 -5.02 14.05 -24.28
CA LEU A 523 -4.64 14.99 -23.25
C LEU A 523 -3.77 14.28 -22.21
N SER A 524 -2.71 14.94 -21.76
CA SER A 524 -2.12 14.64 -20.46
C SER A 524 -1.77 15.90 -19.67
N ILE A 525 -1.87 15.81 -18.34
CA ILE A 525 -1.44 16.85 -17.39
C ILE A 525 -0.82 16.21 -16.15
N GLY A 526 0.19 16.86 -15.58
CA GLY A 526 0.70 16.51 -14.25
C GLY A 526 -0.29 16.94 -13.17
N LEU A 527 -0.60 16.05 -12.23
CA LEU A 527 -1.50 16.29 -11.09
C LEU A 527 -0.73 16.86 -9.88
N ALA A 528 -1.41 17.24 -8.80
CA ALA A 528 -0.74 17.75 -7.60
C ALA A 528 -0.11 16.65 -6.72
N ASP A 529 -0.60 15.41 -6.82
CA ASP A 529 -0.08 14.24 -6.13
C ASP A 529 1.14 13.60 -6.85
N GLY A 530 1.67 14.26 -7.88
CA GLY A 530 2.81 13.79 -8.64
C GLY A 530 2.53 12.68 -9.66
N ARG A 531 1.26 12.27 -9.86
CA ARG A 531 0.85 11.39 -10.96
C ARG A 531 0.56 12.19 -12.23
N ALA A 532 0.40 11.52 -13.37
CA ALA A 532 -0.10 12.11 -14.60
C ALA A 532 -1.52 11.62 -14.91
N LEU A 533 -2.41 12.55 -15.21
CA LEU A 533 -3.70 12.27 -15.83
C LEU A 533 -3.48 12.07 -17.33
N VAL A 534 -3.95 10.96 -17.89
CA VAL A 534 -4.02 10.72 -19.34
C VAL A 534 -5.48 10.46 -19.71
N ALA A 535 -6.06 11.30 -20.57
CA ALA A 535 -7.49 11.27 -20.86
C ALA A 535 -7.79 11.69 -22.29
N ALA A 536 -9.02 11.47 -22.72
CA ALA A 536 -9.50 11.91 -24.04
C ALA A 536 -8.74 11.26 -25.21
N GLY A 537 -8.91 11.80 -26.42
CA GLY A 537 -8.32 11.27 -27.64
C GLY A 537 -9.22 10.32 -28.42
N SER A 538 -8.73 9.84 -29.55
CA SER A 538 -9.29 8.75 -30.37
C SER A 538 -8.25 7.63 -30.49
N PRO A 539 -8.57 6.43 -31.03
CA PRO A 539 -7.53 5.48 -31.39
C PRO A 539 -6.61 6.09 -32.47
N ASN A 540 -7.17 6.50 -33.61
CA ASN A 540 -6.42 7.14 -34.70
C ASN A 540 -7.21 8.33 -35.27
N ASP A 541 -6.65 8.96 -36.30
CA ASP A 541 -7.18 10.14 -36.99
C ASP A 541 -8.49 9.90 -37.75
N THR A 542 -8.72 8.66 -38.17
CA THR A 542 -9.82 8.20 -39.02
C THR A 542 -10.95 7.50 -38.26
N SER A 543 -10.76 7.24 -36.96
CA SER A 543 -11.74 6.52 -36.14
C SER A 543 -12.96 7.38 -35.80
N PRO A 544 -14.19 6.83 -35.87
CA PRO A 544 -15.38 7.45 -35.29
C PRO A 544 -15.40 7.37 -33.76
N THR A 545 -14.53 6.56 -33.13
CA THR A 545 -14.47 6.40 -31.68
C THR A 545 -13.63 7.52 -31.07
N ILE A 546 -14.24 8.27 -30.14
CA ILE A 546 -13.55 9.30 -29.35
C ILE A 546 -13.80 9.00 -27.87
N TYR A 547 -12.72 8.81 -27.13
CA TYR A 547 -12.74 8.23 -25.80
C TYR A 547 -13.24 9.19 -24.73
N SER A 548 -14.25 8.73 -23.97
CA SER A 548 -14.57 9.25 -22.63
C SER A 548 -13.49 8.94 -21.59
N THR A 549 -12.64 7.97 -21.92
CA THR A 549 -11.89 7.19 -20.94
C THR A 549 -10.71 7.95 -20.35
N THR A 550 -10.50 7.71 -19.06
CA THR A 550 -9.38 8.25 -18.27
C THR A 550 -8.53 7.12 -17.71
N GLU A 551 -7.23 7.37 -17.72
CA GLU A 551 -6.17 6.56 -17.11
C GLU A 551 -5.29 7.49 -16.25
N ILE A 552 -4.74 6.96 -15.16
CA ILE A 552 -3.76 7.68 -14.35
C ILE A 552 -2.46 6.92 -14.42
N TYR A 553 -1.41 7.59 -14.92
CA TYR A 553 -0.07 7.07 -14.91
C TYR A 553 0.66 7.50 -13.64
N ALA A 554 1.31 6.53 -12.99
CA ALA A 554 2.30 6.77 -11.95
C ALA A 554 3.56 6.01 -12.33
N ASP A 555 4.72 6.66 -12.27
CA ASP A 555 6.00 5.95 -12.27
C ASP A 555 6.14 5.30 -10.88
N SER A 556 5.68 4.05 -10.81
CA SER A 556 5.30 3.43 -9.55
C SER A 556 6.52 3.04 -8.73
N VAL A 557 6.79 3.83 -7.70
CA VAL A 557 7.94 3.70 -6.82
C VAL A 557 7.91 2.32 -6.14
N THR A 558 9.01 1.58 -6.28
CA THR A 558 9.18 0.24 -5.72
C THR A 558 9.29 0.30 -4.19
N ALA A 559 9.10 -0.85 -3.54
CA ALA A 559 9.28 -0.98 -2.11
C ALA A 559 10.66 -0.45 -1.69
N GLY A 560 10.68 0.53 -0.78
CA GLY A 560 11.88 1.17 -0.25
C GLY A 560 12.22 2.54 -0.85
N GLY A 561 11.57 2.94 -1.94
CA GLY A 561 11.66 4.32 -2.47
C GLY A 561 10.77 5.30 -1.70
N GLY A 562 11.14 6.58 -1.69
CA GLY A 562 10.39 7.63 -0.98
C GLY A 562 9.06 8.03 -1.65
N CYS A 563 8.08 8.42 -0.84
CA CYS A 563 6.73 8.78 -1.28
C CYS A 563 6.05 9.81 -0.35
N THR A 564 4.94 10.37 -0.84
CA THR A 564 4.05 11.30 -0.12
C THR A 564 2.59 10.85 -0.14
N ALA A 565 2.24 9.86 -0.97
CA ALA A 565 0.91 9.25 -1.04
C ALA A 565 0.99 7.81 -1.56
N GLY A 566 0.10 6.92 -1.09
CA GLY A 566 0.09 5.50 -1.49
C GLY A 566 -0.03 5.27 -3.00
N ALA A 567 -0.73 6.17 -3.71
CA ALA A 567 -0.89 6.12 -5.17
C ALA A 567 0.41 6.36 -5.98
N GLN A 568 1.53 6.70 -5.33
CA GLN A 568 2.86 6.77 -5.96
C GLN A 568 3.60 5.43 -5.92
N CYS A 569 3.15 4.48 -5.10
CA CYS A 569 3.84 3.22 -4.82
C CYS A 569 3.28 2.06 -5.66
N ALA A 570 4.14 1.15 -6.13
CA ALA A 570 3.73 -0.02 -6.93
C ALA A 570 2.75 -0.95 -6.18
N SER A 571 2.82 -0.99 -4.85
CA SER A 571 1.89 -1.71 -3.98
C SER A 571 0.57 -0.97 -3.74
N GLY A 572 0.56 0.35 -3.88
CA GLY A 572 -0.49 1.25 -3.38
C GLY A 572 -0.28 1.73 -1.93
N PHE A 573 0.78 1.33 -1.24
CA PHE A 573 1.02 1.63 0.18
C PHE A 573 2.24 2.53 0.39
N CYS A 574 2.02 3.68 1.04
CA CYS A 574 3.05 4.64 1.48
C CYS A 574 2.89 4.85 2.99
N ALA A 575 3.91 4.54 3.77
CA ALA A 575 3.95 4.73 5.22
C ALA A 575 5.34 5.24 5.64
N ASP A 576 5.41 6.06 6.70
CA ASP A 576 6.64 6.76 7.13
C ASP A 576 7.36 7.59 6.02
N GLY A 577 6.67 7.90 4.92
CA GLY A 577 7.25 8.55 3.73
C GLY A 577 8.02 7.61 2.79
N VAL A 578 7.86 6.29 2.91
CA VAL A 578 8.47 5.25 2.05
C VAL A 578 7.39 4.30 1.51
N CYS A 579 7.60 3.79 0.30
CA CYS A 579 6.73 2.82 -0.34
C CYS A 579 6.93 1.43 0.25
N CYS A 580 5.82 0.78 0.63
CA CYS A 580 5.83 -0.44 1.44
C CYS A 580 5.29 -1.62 0.66
N ASN A 581 5.86 -2.82 0.84
CA ASN A 581 5.37 -4.05 0.22
C ASN A 581 3.90 -4.37 0.59
N THR A 582 3.48 -4.05 1.82
CA THR A 582 2.12 -4.17 2.34
C THR A 582 1.70 -2.87 3.04
N ALA A 583 0.43 -2.75 3.41
CA ALA A 583 0.01 -1.67 4.31
C ALA A 583 0.74 -1.79 5.66
N CYS A 584 1.29 -0.67 6.14
CA CYS A 584 1.50 -0.44 7.56
C CYS A 584 0.40 0.52 8.02
N ALA A 585 -0.45 0.09 8.94
CA ALA A 585 -1.63 0.84 9.37
C ALA A 585 -1.77 0.92 10.90
N GLN A 586 -1.07 0.07 11.65
CA GLN A 586 -1.11 0.04 13.10
C GLN A 586 0.01 0.90 13.71
N ALA A 587 -0.12 1.22 15.01
CA ALA A 587 0.80 2.12 15.72
C ALA A 587 2.24 1.59 15.82
N CYS A 588 2.44 0.27 15.82
CA CYS A 588 3.73 -0.38 16.00
C CYS A 588 4.25 -1.09 14.73
N GLU A 589 3.71 -0.72 13.58
CA GLU A 589 4.24 -1.08 12.26
C GLU A 589 5.05 0.09 11.69
N SER A 590 6.11 -0.20 10.94
CA SER A 590 6.95 0.79 10.25
C SER A 590 7.51 0.22 8.95
N CYS A 591 7.84 1.13 8.04
CA CYS A 591 8.35 0.86 6.70
C CYS A 591 9.76 1.44 6.48
N VAL A 592 10.29 2.21 7.44
CA VAL A 592 11.61 2.88 7.38
C VAL A 592 12.69 2.21 8.23
N GLU A 593 12.43 1.04 8.80
CA GLU A 593 13.43 0.37 9.66
C GLU A 593 14.72 0.01 8.91
N ALA A 594 15.85 0.34 9.55
CA ALA A 594 17.17 0.16 8.97
C ALA A 594 17.45 -1.32 8.61
N GLY A 595 17.90 -1.57 7.39
CA GLY A 595 18.08 -2.94 6.87
C GLY A 595 16.78 -3.65 6.49
N SER A 596 15.63 -2.97 6.48
CA SER A 596 14.35 -3.51 5.98
C SER A 596 13.44 -2.43 5.36
N ILE A 597 14.02 -1.31 4.94
CA ILE A 597 13.33 -0.17 4.32
C ILE A 597 12.46 -0.66 3.15
N GLY A 598 11.18 -0.30 3.15
CA GLY A 598 10.18 -0.77 2.19
C GLY A 598 9.48 -2.09 2.52
N THR A 599 9.91 -2.79 3.57
CA THR A 599 9.22 -3.97 4.11
C THR A 599 8.49 -3.57 5.37
N CYS A 600 7.17 -3.71 5.40
CA CYS A 600 6.39 -3.43 6.61
C CYS A 600 6.79 -4.42 7.72
N LYS A 601 7.22 -3.90 8.87
CA LYS A 601 7.66 -4.68 10.03
C LYS A 601 7.23 -4.07 11.35
N LEU A 602 7.19 -4.92 12.37
CA LEU A 602 6.95 -4.52 13.76
C LEU A 602 8.19 -3.81 14.32
N VAL A 603 7.98 -2.75 15.09
CA VAL A 603 9.04 -1.95 15.72
C VAL A 603 9.11 -2.18 17.23
N THR A 604 10.25 -1.82 17.83
CA THR A 604 10.43 -1.82 19.29
C THR A 604 10.71 -0.40 19.78
N GLY A 605 10.09 0.02 20.87
CA GLY A 605 10.20 1.38 21.43
C GLY A 605 8.98 2.24 21.11
N ALA A 606 9.19 3.45 20.58
CA ALA A 606 8.10 4.37 20.23
C ALA A 606 7.65 4.19 18.76
N PRO A 607 6.36 4.42 18.44
CA PRO A 607 5.86 4.55 17.07
C PRO A 607 6.68 5.50 16.20
N ARG A 608 6.73 5.23 14.89
CA ARG A 608 7.40 6.09 13.91
C ARG A 608 6.51 7.25 13.44
N ALA A 609 7.12 8.23 12.78
CA ALA A 609 6.52 9.53 12.54
C ALA A 609 5.44 9.48 11.44
N GLY A 610 4.19 9.65 11.85
CA GLY A 610 3.00 9.53 10.98
C GLY A 610 2.01 8.49 11.51
N HIS A 611 2.48 7.54 12.32
CA HIS A 611 1.66 6.56 13.02
C HIS A 611 1.15 7.13 14.35
N GLY A 612 0.03 6.59 14.84
CA GLY A 612 -0.58 7.04 16.10
C GLY A 612 0.33 6.75 17.30
N ALA A 613 0.62 7.76 18.12
CA ALA A 613 1.45 7.59 19.32
C ALA A 613 0.79 6.66 20.35
N CYS A 614 1.60 5.89 21.08
CA CYS A 614 1.16 5.02 22.19
C CYS A 614 0.80 5.84 23.45
N THR A 615 -0.21 6.71 23.34
CA THR A 615 -0.61 7.66 24.36
C THR A 615 -1.01 6.98 25.66
N GLY A 616 -0.39 7.39 26.76
CA GLY A 616 -0.78 7.00 28.12
C GLY A 616 -0.34 8.05 29.13
N SER A 617 -0.92 8.00 30.33
CA SER A 617 -0.67 9.02 31.36
C SER A 617 0.57 8.69 32.19
N GLY A 618 1.61 9.53 32.12
CA GLY A 618 2.83 9.37 32.91
C GLY A 618 3.54 8.05 32.63
N THR A 619 3.82 7.28 33.69
CA THR A 619 4.47 5.95 33.58
C THR A 619 3.61 4.88 32.90
N CYS A 620 2.34 5.17 32.58
CA CYS A 620 1.46 4.26 31.83
C CYS A 620 1.55 4.43 30.30
N GLY A 621 2.45 5.26 29.77
CA GLY A 621 2.71 5.34 28.33
C GLY A 621 3.00 3.96 27.72
N GLY A 622 2.44 3.68 26.55
CA GLY A 622 2.65 2.41 25.86
C GLY A 622 3.93 2.40 25.02
N THR A 623 4.41 1.22 24.68
CA THR A 623 5.54 1.01 23.77
C THR A 623 5.26 -0.15 22.82
N CYS A 624 5.85 -0.07 21.64
CA CYS A 624 5.94 -1.17 20.71
C CYS A 624 6.99 -2.19 21.21
N ASP A 625 6.67 -3.48 21.13
CA ASP A 625 7.49 -4.57 21.67
C ASP A 625 8.21 -5.39 20.58
N GLY A 626 7.95 -5.12 19.30
CA GLY A 626 8.45 -5.89 18.16
C GLY A 626 7.67 -7.18 17.88
N VAL A 627 6.59 -7.46 18.62
CA VAL A 627 5.78 -8.69 18.56
C VAL A 627 4.30 -8.40 18.27
N SER A 628 3.80 -7.24 18.71
CA SER A 628 2.45 -6.73 18.48
C SER A 628 2.45 -5.52 17.53
N ALA A 629 1.50 -5.50 16.59
CA ALA A 629 1.22 -4.34 15.74
C ALA A 629 0.54 -3.19 16.51
N ALA A 630 -0.14 -3.51 17.62
CA ALA A 630 -0.72 -2.53 18.54
C ALA A 630 0.22 -2.23 19.71
N CYS A 631 0.13 -1.02 20.27
CA CYS A 631 0.89 -0.61 21.45
C CYS A 631 0.70 -1.55 22.64
N THR A 632 1.79 -2.05 23.21
CA THR A 632 1.79 -2.81 24.46
C THR A 632 1.92 -1.83 25.63
N TYR A 633 0.95 -1.90 26.55
CA TYR A 633 0.85 -0.98 27.69
C TYR A 633 1.30 -1.64 29.01
N PRO A 634 1.86 -0.86 29.95
CA PRO A 634 2.17 -1.33 31.30
C PRO A 634 0.95 -1.98 31.98
N SER A 635 1.18 -3.15 32.57
CA SER A 635 0.14 -3.94 33.26
C SER A 635 -0.15 -3.40 34.66
N SER A 636 -1.19 -3.95 35.30
CA SER A 636 -1.67 -3.57 36.63
C SER A 636 -0.73 -3.86 37.81
N SER A 637 0.50 -4.32 37.55
CA SER A 637 1.58 -4.35 38.55
C SER A 637 2.42 -3.06 38.56
N VAL A 638 2.36 -2.23 37.50
CA VAL A 638 3.13 -0.98 37.40
C VAL A 638 2.40 0.15 38.11
N ALA A 639 2.97 0.63 39.21
CA ALA A 639 2.43 1.75 39.97
C ALA A 639 2.61 3.08 39.19
N CYS A 640 1.54 3.85 39.12
CA CYS A 640 1.48 5.16 38.45
C CYS A 640 1.19 6.32 39.41
N VAL A 641 0.60 6.02 40.58
CA VAL A 641 0.70 6.86 41.77
C VAL A 641 1.33 6.03 42.88
N ALA A 642 2.42 6.51 43.45
CA ALA A 642 3.07 5.86 44.58
C ALA A 642 2.18 5.89 45.82
N GLY A 643 2.09 4.76 46.53
CA GLY A 643 1.47 4.72 47.84
C GLY A 643 2.32 5.46 48.87
N SER A 644 1.69 6.02 49.90
CA SER A 644 2.41 6.65 51.01
C SER A 644 1.59 6.62 52.29
N CYS A 645 2.26 6.70 53.44
CA CYS A 645 1.57 6.88 54.72
C CYS A 645 2.33 7.90 55.57
N ALA A 646 1.64 8.98 55.96
CA ALA A 646 2.18 10.03 56.82
C ALA A 646 1.10 10.51 57.80
N GLY A 647 1.50 10.93 59.00
CA GLY A 647 0.58 11.53 59.98
C GLY A 647 -0.61 10.66 60.41
N GLY A 648 -0.52 9.33 60.29
CA GLY A 648 -1.64 8.41 60.57
C GLY A 648 -2.69 8.34 59.46
N THR A 649 -2.33 8.77 58.24
CA THR A 649 -3.17 8.67 57.03
C THR A 649 -2.40 7.94 55.94
N GLU A 650 -3.00 6.90 55.36
CA GLU A 650 -2.49 6.16 54.20
C GLU A 650 -3.19 6.67 52.92
N GLN A 651 -2.38 7.01 51.92
CA GLN A 651 -2.77 7.21 50.54
C GLN A 651 -2.42 5.94 49.75
N PRO A 652 -3.40 5.11 49.33
CA PRO A 652 -3.12 3.90 48.58
C PRO A 652 -2.51 4.19 47.19
N PRO A 653 -1.67 3.29 46.65
CA PRO A 653 -1.14 3.41 45.29
C PRO A 653 -2.23 3.27 44.22
N ALA A 654 -1.95 3.81 43.04
CA ALA A 654 -2.70 3.54 41.81
C ALA A 654 -1.80 2.81 40.80
N TYR A 655 -2.39 1.93 39.99
CA TYR A 655 -1.68 1.10 39.02
C TYR A 655 -2.19 1.32 37.59
N CYS A 656 -1.32 1.16 36.61
CA CYS A 656 -1.67 1.32 35.20
C CYS A 656 -2.73 0.31 34.74
N ASN A 657 -3.63 0.78 33.88
CA ASN A 657 -4.62 -0.06 33.20
C ASN A 657 -4.82 0.45 31.77
N LEU A 658 -4.36 -0.30 30.77
CA LEU A 658 -4.52 -0.01 29.33
C LEU A 658 -4.18 1.45 28.95
N GLY A 659 -3.01 1.93 29.37
CA GLY A 659 -2.53 3.28 29.10
C GLY A 659 -2.98 4.35 30.11
N VAL A 660 -4.01 4.06 30.92
CA VAL A 660 -4.59 5.00 31.88
C VAL A 660 -4.08 4.74 33.29
N CYS A 661 -3.62 5.79 33.97
CA CYS A 661 -3.49 5.83 35.42
C CYS A 661 -4.82 6.28 36.02
N PRO A 662 -5.54 5.44 36.77
CA PRO A 662 -6.76 5.86 37.44
C PRO A 662 -6.43 6.85 38.57
N ALA A 663 -7.39 7.70 38.92
CA ALA A 663 -7.28 8.54 40.11
C ALA A 663 -7.01 7.68 41.36
N ALA A 664 -6.08 8.11 42.21
CA ALA A 664 -5.67 7.33 43.36
C ALA A 664 -6.84 7.10 44.33
N PRO A 665 -6.97 5.92 44.96
CA PRO A 665 -8.04 5.65 45.91
C PRO A 665 -8.04 6.65 47.06
N ALA A 666 -9.22 6.96 47.62
CA ALA A 666 -9.33 7.93 48.70
C ALA A 666 -8.45 7.57 49.92
N THR A 667 -7.87 8.60 50.54
CA THR A 667 -7.08 8.49 51.77
C THR A 667 -7.85 7.77 52.88
N ARG A 668 -7.20 6.84 53.58
CA ARG A 668 -7.75 6.17 54.77
C ARG A 668 -6.97 6.58 56.02
N SER A 669 -7.65 6.71 57.16
CA SER A 669 -6.96 6.86 58.46
C SER A 669 -6.50 5.51 59.01
N CYS A 670 -5.36 5.50 59.69
CA CYS A 670 -4.84 4.34 60.43
C CYS A 670 -5.53 4.11 61.77
N GLY A 671 -6.48 4.97 62.16
CA GLY A 671 -7.23 4.86 63.40
C GLY A 671 -6.34 5.02 64.63
N LEU A 672 -6.10 3.92 65.36
CA LEU A 672 -5.23 3.90 66.55
C LEU A 672 -3.78 3.47 66.26
N PHE A 673 -3.47 3.06 65.04
CA PHE A 673 -2.12 2.65 64.62
C PHE A 673 -1.33 3.81 63.99
N THR A 674 -0.01 3.77 64.06
CA THR A 674 0.84 4.63 63.22
C THR A 674 0.90 4.14 61.78
N CYS A 675 1.42 4.99 60.89
CA CYS A 675 1.94 4.54 59.61
C CYS A 675 3.10 3.54 59.80
N GLY A 676 3.19 2.59 58.89
CA GLY A 676 4.43 1.90 58.50
C GLY A 676 5.12 2.68 57.37
N ALA A 677 5.92 1.99 56.54
CA ALA A 677 6.69 2.64 55.48
C ALA A 677 5.82 3.25 54.36
N LEU A 678 4.77 2.55 53.92
CA LEU A 678 3.89 2.96 52.80
C LEU A 678 2.39 2.77 53.07
N THR A 679 2.03 2.07 54.15
CA THR A 679 0.65 1.71 54.53
C THR A 679 0.45 1.88 56.04
N CYS A 680 -0.80 1.89 56.50
CA CYS A 680 -1.10 1.80 57.93
C CYS A 680 -0.62 0.47 58.53
N LYS A 681 -0.10 0.50 59.77
CA LYS A 681 0.08 -0.74 60.56
C LYS A 681 -1.31 -1.29 60.94
N THR A 682 -1.43 -2.61 61.03
CA THR A 682 -2.66 -3.32 61.41
C THR A 682 -2.50 -4.16 62.68
N THR A 683 -1.27 -4.29 63.16
CA THR A 683 -0.86 -4.87 64.44
C THR A 683 0.21 -3.99 65.07
N CYS A 684 0.43 -4.14 66.37
CA CYS A 684 1.50 -3.48 67.10
C CYS A 684 2.41 -4.51 67.80
N ALA A 685 3.68 -4.16 67.95
CA ALA A 685 4.64 -4.87 68.81
C ALA A 685 5.07 -4.01 70.01
N THR A 686 4.93 -2.68 69.89
CA THR A 686 5.31 -1.67 70.88
C THR A 686 4.30 -0.52 70.88
N ASP A 687 4.30 0.31 71.94
CA ASP A 687 3.48 1.52 71.99
C ASP A 687 3.82 2.54 70.88
N ALA A 688 5.02 2.46 70.29
CA ALA A 688 5.45 3.30 69.17
C ALA A 688 4.80 2.89 67.82
N ASP A 689 4.08 1.77 67.78
CA ASP A 689 3.22 1.38 66.65
C ASP A 689 1.80 1.96 66.76
N CYS A 690 1.50 2.67 67.86
CA CYS A 690 0.20 3.26 68.17
C CYS A 690 0.24 4.79 68.19
N VAL A 691 -0.91 5.42 67.97
CA VAL A 691 -1.06 6.87 68.18
C VAL A 691 -0.87 7.22 69.65
N SER A 692 -0.48 8.44 69.99
CA SER A 692 -0.08 8.82 71.37
C SER A 692 -1.19 8.63 72.42
N SER A 693 -2.46 8.75 72.03
CA SER A 693 -3.64 8.47 72.87
C SER A 693 -3.96 6.98 73.04
N ALA A 694 -3.20 6.10 72.40
CA ALA A 694 -3.31 4.66 72.45
C ALA A 694 -2.01 4.01 72.99
N PHE A 695 -2.10 2.71 73.28
CA PHE A 695 -1.00 1.84 73.71
C PHE A 695 -1.15 0.48 73.03
N CYS A 696 -0.07 -0.28 72.93
CA CYS A 696 -0.13 -1.65 72.42
C CYS A 696 -0.48 -2.62 73.54
N ASP A 697 -1.63 -3.29 73.47
CA ASP A 697 -1.91 -4.41 74.36
C ASP A 697 -1.07 -5.64 73.92
N PRO A 698 -0.09 -6.10 74.74
CA PRO A 698 0.72 -7.26 74.40
C PRO A 698 -0.08 -8.57 74.34
N THR A 699 -1.31 -8.58 74.89
CA THR A 699 -2.19 -9.75 74.90
C THR A 699 -2.94 -9.96 73.59
N THR A 700 -3.23 -8.88 72.84
CA THR A 700 -4.00 -8.91 71.59
C THR A 700 -3.25 -8.35 70.37
N SER A 701 -2.06 -7.78 70.56
CA SER A 701 -1.24 -7.12 69.53
C SER A 701 -1.97 -6.00 68.77
N LYS A 702 -2.87 -5.30 69.48
CA LYS A 702 -3.68 -4.19 68.95
C LYS A 702 -3.44 -2.90 69.74
N CYS A 703 -3.57 -1.78 69.04
CA CYS A 703 -3.60 -0.47 69.66
C CYS A 703 -4.95 -0.22 70.32
N GLU A 704 -4.99 -0.14 71.65
CA GLU A 704 -6.17 0.25 72.43
C GLU A 704 -6.02 1.67 73.00
N LEU A 705 -7.14 2.35 73.27
CA LEU A 705 -7.08 3.69 73.88
C LEU A 705 -6.59 3.65 75.33
N LYS A 706 -5.71 4.61 75.68
CA LYS A 706 -5.22 4.77 77.04
C LYS A 706 -6.35 5.17 77.98
N LYS A 707 -6.39 4.53 79.15
CA LYS A 707 -7.46 4.66 80.13
C LYS A 707 -7.23 5.87 81.05
N PRO A 708 -8.29 6.56 81.50
CA PRO A 708 -8.18 7.63 82.50
C PRO A 708 -7.77 7.06 83.87
N ASN A 709 -7.32 7.93 84.77
CA ASN A 709 -7.06 7.58 86.17
C ASN A 709 -8.33 6.96 86.79
N GLY A 710 -8.15 5.88 87.57
CA GLY A 710 -9.22 5.04 88.10
C GLY A 710 -9.68 3.92 87.15
N GLY A 711 -9.23 3.90 85.90
CA GLY A 711 -9.48 2.80 84.96
C GLY A 711 -8.62 1.56 85.24
N ALA A 712 -9.16 0.37 84.98
CA ALA A 712 -8.47 -0.90 85.22
C ALA A 712 -7.40 -1.19 84.15
N CYS A 713 -6.17 -1.50 84.59
CA CYS A 713 -4.99 -1.67 83.77
C CYS A 713 -4.23 -2.97 84.09
N THR A 714 -3.46 -3.43 83.10
CA THR A 714 -2.57 -4.60 83.16
C THR A 714 -1.11 -4.23 82.91
N VAL A 715 -0.88 -3.11 82.21
CA VAL A 715 0.44 -2.53 81.91
C VAL A 715 0.41 -1.02 82.11
N ALA A 716 1.55 -0.43 82.46
CA ALA A 716 1.68 0.99 82.77
C ALA A 716 1.36 1.91 81.58
N SER A 717 1.73 1.51 80.35
CA SER A 717 1.42 2.26 79.13
C SER A 717 -0.07 2.31 78.79
N GLY A 718 -0.88 1.40 79.35
CA GLY A 718 -2.34 1.39 79.22
C GLY A 718 -3.05 2.54 79.93
N CYS A 719 -2.33 3.37 80.68
CA CYS A 719 -2.83 4.51 81.42
C CYS A 719 -2.43 5.83 80.76
N THR A 720 -3.35 6.80 80.76
CA THR A 720 -3.09 8.17 80.29
C THR A 720 -2.00 8.89 81.09
N SER A 721 -1.83 8.53 82.37
CA SER A 721 -0.72 8.96 83.23
C SER A 721 0.60 8.21 83.02
N GLY A 722 0.59 7.12 82.23
CA GLY A 722 1.72 6.19 82.12
C GLY A 722 1.98 5.35 83.38
N LEU A 723 1.05 5.34 84.36
CA LEU A 723 1.23 4.73 85.68
C LEU A 723 0.07 3.79 86.02
N CYS A 724 0.35 2.49 86.09
CA CYS A 724 -0.57 1.46 86.55
C CYS A 724 -0.14 0.96 87.94
N ALA A 725 -0.93 1.23 88.97
CA ALA A 725 -0.69 0.74 90.32
C ALA A 725 -1.25 -0.68 90.45
N MET A 726 -0.37 -1.69 90.47
CA MET A 726 -0.75 -3.11 90.59
C MET A 726 -1.02 -3.47 92.05
N GLU A 727 -2.24 -3.89 92.35
CA GLU A 727 -2.66 -4.35 93.69
C GLU A 727 -3.06 -5.84 93.59
N GLY A 728 -2.04 -6.70 93.51
CA GLY A 728 -2.21 -8.13 93.24
C GLY A 728 -2.44 -8.40 91.75
N ALA A 729 -3.49 -9.16 91.41
CA ALA A 729 -3.82 -9.51 90.03
C ALA A 729 -4.57 -8.41 89.25
N THR A 730 -4.87 -7.27 89.89
CA THR A 730 -5.63 -6.16 89.32
C THR A 730 -4.86 -4.85 89.46
N GLY A 731 -4.72 -4.09 88.37
CA GLY A 731 -4.10 -2.77 88.37
C GLY A 731 -5.10 -1.63 88.17
N THR A 732 -4.80 -0.47 88.76
CA THR A 732 -5.59 0.77 88.63
C THR A 732 -4.70 1.91 88.10
N CYS A 733 -5.16 2.62 87.06
CA CYS A 733 -4.45 3.77 86.49
C CYS A 733 -4.39 4.93 87.49
N CYS A 734 -3.22 5.52 87.70
CA CYS A 734 -2.96 6.39 88.86
C CYS A 734 -2.36 7.75 88.49
N ASP A 735 -2.71 8.81 89.25
CA ASP A 735 -2.23 10.19 89.03
C ASP A 735 -0.73 10.39 89.27
N LYS A 736 -0.17 9.70 90.27
CA LYS A 736 1.25 9.65 90.60
C LYS A 736 1.65 8.24 91.01
N ALA A 737 2.95 7.96 91.07
CA ALA A 737 3.46 6.69 91.57
C ALA A 737 3.23 6.58 93.08
N CYS A 738 2.57 5.50 93.52
CA CYS A 738 2.49 5.12 94.92
C CYS A 738 3.78 4.42 95.33
N ALA A 739 4.74 5.19 95.84
CA ALA A 739 6.05 4.69 96.27
C ALA A 739 6.09 4.35 97.77
N GLY A 740 5.13 4.84 98.57
CA GLY A 740 5.03 4.49 99.98
C GLY A 740 4.41 3.10 100.20
N ALA A 741 5.00 2.29 101.08
CA ALA A 741 4.50 0.96 101.47
C ALA A 741 3.11 0.94 102.17
N CYS A 742 2.50 2.13 102.35
CA CYS A 742 1.14 2.34 102.82
C CYS A 742 0.37 3.35 101.93
N GLU A 743 0.70 3.47 100.65
CA GLU A 743 -0.14 4.17 99.66
C GLU A 743 -0.98 3.15 98.85
N THR A 744 -2.06 3.61 98.21
CA THR A 744 -2.96 2.83 97.36
C THR A 744 -3.63 3.74 96.33
N CYS A 745 -4.00 3.18 95.17
CA CYS A 745 -4.73 3.92 94.13
C CYS A 745 -6.16 3.43 93.89
N SER A 746 -6.57 2.35 94.56
CA SER A 746 -7.92 1.77 94.47
C SER A 746 -8.84 2.19 95.62
N ALA A 747 -8.46 3.24 96.38
CA ALA A 747 -9.21 3.71 97.54
C ALA A 747 -10.66 4.11 97.17
N SER A 748 -11.64 3.63 97.94
CA SER A 748 -13.06 3.92 97.71
C SER A 748 -13.34 5.43 97.87
N GLY A 749 -13.92 6.04 96.83
CA GLY A 749 -14.11 7.49 96.76
C GLY A 749 -12.87 8.29 96.36
N SER A 750 -11.76 7.65 95.99
CA SER A 750 -10.53 8.31 95.48
C SER A 750 -9.78 7.47 94.44
N ALA A 751 -10.50 6.60 93.72
CA ALA A 751 -9.90 5.72 92.71
C ALA A 751 -9.16 6.53 91.63
N GLY A 752 -7.90 6.18 91.39
CA GLY A 752 -7.02 6.91 90.48
C GLY A 752 -6.24 8.07 91.10
N LEU A 753 -6.45 8.38 92.38
CA LEU A 753 -5.61 9.30 93.16
C LEU A 753 -4.80 8.50 94.18
N CYS A 754 -3.47 8.54 94.06
CA CYS A 754 -2.59 7.85 94.99
C CYS A 754 -2.63 8.50 96.38
N ARG A 755 -3.13 7.78 97.38
CA ARG A 755 -3.35 8.28 98.75
C ARG A 755 -2.97 7.24 99.82
N PRO A 756 -2.74 7.65 101.07
CA PRO A 756 -2.44 6.72 102.16
C PRO A 756 -3.57 5.72 102.43
N ARG A 757 -3.21 4.49 102.81
CA ARG A 757 -4.10 3.48 103.40
C ARG A 757 -4.60 3.94 104.77
N VAL A 758 -5.75 3.38 105.17
CA VAL A 758 -6.36 3.62 106.48
C VAL A 758 -5.41 3.15 107.61
N ILE A 759 -5.28 3.99 108.64
CA ILE A 759 -4.38 3.79 109.79
C ILE A 759 -4.60 2.40 110.42
N GLY A 760 -3.49 1.68 110.68
CA GLY A 760 -3.49 0.41 111.41
C GLY A 760 -3.23 -0.84 110.58
N THR A 761 -3.23 -0.75 109.23
CA THR A 761 -2.81 -1.87 108.36
C THR A 761 -1.31 -2.17 108.53
N THR A 762 -0.96 -3.45 108.55
CA THR A 762 0.43 -3.92 108.48
C THR A 762 1.06 -3.55 107.14
N CYS A 763 2.36 -3.22 107.15
CA CYS A 763 3.13 -3.14 105.91
C CYS A 763 3.07 -4.48 105.16
N GLY A 764 2.99 -4.43 103.82
CA GLY A 764 2.95 -5.63 102.98
C GLY A 764 4.22 -6.48 103.14
N ALA A 765 4.07 -7.80 103.00
CA ALA A 765 5.18 -8.74 103.17
C ALA A 765 5.99 -8.88 101.88
N ASP A 766 7.05 -8.08 101.73
CA ASP A 766 8.07 -8.28 100.69
C ASP A 766 9.21 -9.17 101.19
N ALA A 767 9.50 -10.24 100.44
CA ALA A 767 10.45 -11.27 100.81
C ALA A 767 11.89 -10.89 100.44
N CYS A 768 12.49 -9.95 101.19
CA CYS A 768 13.93 -9.69 101.13
C CYS A 768 14.72 -10.90 101.66
N ALA A 769 15.07 -11.83 100.76
CA ALA A 769 15.75 -13.09 101.09
C ALA A 769 17.25 -12.91 101.38
N GLY A 770 17.59 -12.21 102.48
CA GLY A 770 18.94 -11.98 102.96
C GLY A 770 19.03 -11.67 104.47
N SER A 771 19.67 -12.57 105.22
CA SER A 771 20.16 -12.41 106.61
C SER A 771 19.19 -11.92 107.71
N SER A 772 18.74 -12.87 108.54
CA SER A 772 18.19 -12.73 109.91
C SER A 772 16.80 -12.10 110.09
N LEU A 773 16.10 -12.49 111.17
CA LEU A 773 14.72 -12.07 111.48
C LEU A 773 14.69 -10.82 112.37
N THR A 774 13.66 -9.97 112.24
CA THR A 774 12.58 -9.87 113.26
C THR A 774 11.43 -8.91 112.87
N VAL A 775 10.24 -9.20 113.41
CA VAL A 775 9.03 -8.35 113.65
C VAL A 775 8.60 -7.34 112.57
N ALA A 776 7.37 -7.51 112.07
CA ALA A 776 6.74 -6.56 111.15
C ALA A 776 6.37 -5.22 111.81
N ALA A 777 6.77 -4.12 111.17
CA ALA A 777 6.31 -2.77 111.50
C ALA A 777 4.87 -2.51 111.02
N LYS A 778 4.23 -1.48 111.59
CA LYS A 778 2.95 -0.91 111.13
C LYS A 778 3.14 0.56 110.81
N CYS A 779 2.42 1.06 109.81
CA CYS A 779 2.44 2.48 109.46
C CYS A 779 1.79 3.33 110.56
N ASP A 780 2.53 4.32 111.05
CA ASP A 780 2.13 5.22 112.14
C ASP A 780 1.23 6.39 111.71
N GLY A 781 1.16 6.65 110.40
CA GLY A 781 0.39 7.75 109.80
C GLY A 781 1.09 9.12 109.86
N ALA A 782 2.34 9.19 110.33
CA ALA A 782 3.09 10.43 110.52
C ALA A 782 4.25 10.62 109.52
N SER A 783 4.92 9.55 109.08
CA SER A 783 5.98 9.67 108.06
C SER A 783 6.14 8.40 107.20
N ALA A 784 6.49 8.59 105.92
CA ALA A 784 6.43 7.53 104.91
C ALA A 784 7.79 6.81 104.69
N GLY A 785 8.26 6.05 105.68
CA GLY A 785 9.42 5.18 105.48
C GLY A 785 9.89 4.37 106.69
N CYS A 786 10.66 3.31 106.42
CA CYS A 786 11.47 2.57 107.39
C CYS A 786 12.95 2.63 106.93
N PRO A 787 13.93 2.92 107.81
CA PRO A 787 15.33 3.13 107.42
C PRO A 787 16.11 1.82 107.20
N ALA A 788 17.15 1.88 106.36
CA ALA A 788 18.00 0.74 105.97
C ALA A 788 19.50 1.12 105.86
N PRO A 789 20.44 0.15 105.87
CA PRO A 789 21.85 0.34 105.48
C PRO A 789 22.22 -0.27 104.11
N ALA A 790 23.42 0.04 103.60
CA ALA A 790 23.81 0.00 102.18
C ALA A 790 24.78 -1.15 101.78
N PRO A 791 25.05 -1.38 100.46
CA PRO A 791 25.74 -2.58 99.94
C PRO A 791 27.21 -2.36 99.48
N THR A 792 27.90 -3.44 99.07
CA THR A 792 29.24 -3.43 98.43
C THR A 792 29.40 -4.54 97.35
N PRO A 793 30.33 -4.40 96.37
CA PRO A 793 30.33 -5.21 95.13
C PRO A 793 31.39 -6.33 95.05
N CYS A 794 31.26 -7.21 94.05
CA CYS A 794 32.23 -8.29 93.72
C CYS A 794 33.61 -7.73 93.29
N PRO A 795 34.73 -8.26 93.80
CA PRO A 795 36.08 -7.90 93.33
C PRO A 795 36.39 -8.41 91.91
N GLY A 796 37.20 -7.67 91.16
CA GLY A 796 37.91 -8.20 89.97
C GLY A 796 37.19 -8.14 88.62
N GLY A 797 36.01 -7.50 88.52
CA GLY A 797 35.33 -7.26 87.23
C GLY A 797 34.63 -8.47 86.60
N LEU A 798 34.65 -9.62 87.28
CA LEU A 798 33.87 -10.81 86.93
C LEU A 798 32.40 -10.63 87.32
N GLY A 799 31.49 -11.13 86.47
CA GLY A 799 30.06 -11.09 86.73
C GLY A 799 29.61 -12.04 87.84
N CYS A 800 28.36 -11.89 88.28
CA CYS A 800 27.72 -12.88 89.15
C CYS A 800 27.56 -14.23 88.43
N ALA A 801 27.57 -15.32 89.18
CA ALA A 801 27.13 -16.63 88.70
C ALA A 801 25.61 -16.60 88.42
N SER A 802 25.10 -17.64 87.76
CA SER A 802 23.67 -17.79 87.43
C SER A 802 22.77 -18.02 88.66
N ASP A 803 23.34 -18.07 89.88
CA ASP A 803 22.61 -18.04 91.15
C ASP A 803 22.26 -16.63 91.65
N GLY A 804 22.85 -15.58 91.05
CA GLY A 804 22.71 -14.19 91.47
C GLY A 804 23.27 -13.86 92.86
N LYS A 805 24.07 -14.76 93.46
CA LYS A 805 24.52 -14.69 94.87
C LYS A 805 25.99 -15.02 95.09
N THR A 806 26.70 -15.56 94.09
CA THR A 806 28.15 -15.75 94.13
C THR A 806 28.85 -15.02 92.96
N CYS A 807 30.06 -14.51 93.19
CA CYS A 807 30.90 -13.93 92.14
C CYS A 807 31.57 -15.06 91.34
N LYS A 808 31.64 -14.96 90.00
CA LYS A 808 32.41 -15.92 89.19
C LYS A 808 33.90 -15.82 89.54
N THR A 809 34.60 -16.96 89.54
CA THR A 809 36.04 -17.07 89.88
C THR A 809 36.95 -17.15 88.65
N SER A 810 36.39 -17.39 87.47
CA SER A 810 37.03 -17.35 86.16
C SER A 810 36.00 -17.04 85.08
N CYS A 811 36.45 -16.75 83.86
CA CYS A 811 35.60 -16.59 82.68
C CYS A 811 35.78 -17.76 81.69
N ALA A 812 34.75 -18.02 80.88
CA ALA A 812 34.77 -18.99 79.77
C ALA A 812 34.29 -18.38 78.44
N THR A 813 33.60 -17.24 78.50
CA THR A 813 33.09 -16.46 77.36
C THR A 813 33.15 -14.95 77.67
N GLY A 814 33.00 -14.09 76.67
CA GLY A 814 32.90 -12.64 76.89
C GLY A 814 31.74 -12.22 77.81
N ALA A 815 30.68 -13.03 77.93
CA ALA A 815 29.52 -12.76 78.78
C ALA A 815 29.76 -13.02 80.29
N ASP A 816 30.94 -13.51 80.67
CA ASP A 816 31.32 -13.70 82.08
C ASP A 816 31.97 -12.45 82.71
N CYS A 817 32.31 -11.46 81.89
CA CYS A 817 32.98 -10.23 82.27
C CYS A 817 31.98 -9.06 82.34
N ALA A 818 32.02 -8.26 83.40
CA ALA A 818 31.11 -7.10 83.53
C ALA A 818 31.38 -6.03 82.45
N THR A 819 32.64 -5.92 82.01
CA THR A 819 33.10 -5.14 80.84
C THR A 819 34.36 -5.79 80.27
N GLY A 820 34.50 -5.87 78.95
CA GLY A 820 35.69 -6.41 78.27
C GLY A 820 35.44 -7.78 77.63
N TYR A 821 36.52 -8.53 77.37
CA TYR A 821 36.45 -9.91 76.85
C TYR A 821 37.17 -10.89 77.78
N CYS A 822 36.87 -12.18 77.63
CA CYS A 822 37.56 -13.25 78.36
C CYS A 822 38.82 -13.69 77.60
N ASP A 823 39.97 -13.61 78.25
CA ASP A 823 41.17 -14.28 77.77
C ASP A 823 41.08 -15.78 78.07
N LEU A 824 40.87 -16.59 77.04
CA LEU A 824 40.75 -18.04 77.11
C LEU A 824 42.08 -18.75 77.48
N ALA A 825 43.23 -18.07 77.41
CA ALA A 825 44.51 -18.63 77.83
C ALA A 825 44.77 -18.50 79.34
N THR A 826 44.20 -17.49 80.01
CA THR A 826 44.37 -17.27 81.47
C THR A 826 43.06 -17.33 82.28
N ALA A 827 41.92 -17.52 81.60
CA ALA A 827 40.57 -17.57 82.16
C ALA A 827 40.15 -16.32 82.98
N LYS A 828 40.63 -15.15 82.57
CA LYS A 828 40.39 -13.85 83.22
C LYS A 828 39.89 -12.79 82.24
N CYS A 829 39.19 -11.79 82.77
CA CYS A 829 38.67 -10.66 82.00
C CYS A 829 39.76 -9.64 81.69
N ALA A 830 39.80 -9.19 80.44
CA ALA A 830 40.78 -8.22 79.94
C ALA A 830 40.12 -7.09 79.13
N ALA A 831 40.80 -5.93 79.09
CA ALA A 831 40.49 -4.83 78.21
C ALA A 831 41.44 -4.85 76.98
N PRO A 832 40.99 -4.44 75.78
CA PRO A 832 41.78 -4.56 74.56
C PRO A 832 42.93 -3.53 74.47
N PRO A 833 44.17 -3.97 74.21
CA PRO A 833 45.22 -3.15 73.58
C PRO A 833 44.99 -3.06 72.06
N GLY A 834 45.66 -2.12 71.37
CA GLY A 834 45.43 -1.84 69.95
C GLY A 834 46.54 -2.28 68.97
N ASP A 835 46.17 -2.17 67.68
CA ASP A 835 46.96 -2.11 66.45
C ASP A 835 47.64 -3.37 65.81
N ALA A 836 47.35 -3.52 64.50
CA ALA A 836 47.96 -4.35 63.43
C ALA A 836 47.96 -5.91 63.55
N GLY A 837 47.69 -6.70 62.49
CA GLY A 837 47.19 -6.43 61.12
C GLY A 837 47.48 -7.58 60.11
N VAL A 838 46.97 -7.48 58.85
CA VAL A 838 47.44 -8.18 57.60
C VAL A 838 47.07 -9.69 57.44
N PRO A 839 46.67 -10.24 56.24
CA PRO A 839 46.02 -9.67 55.02
C PRO A 839 44.90 -10.54 54.32
N ASP A 840 44.30 -10.00 53.23
CA ASP A 840 43.88 -10.65 51.94
C ASP A 840 42.78 -11.76 51.85
N THR A 841 41.97 -11.91 50.77
CA THR A 841 41.86 -11.24 49.42
C THR A 841 40.40 -11.13 48.89
N GLY A 842 40.08 -10.05 48.13
CA GLY A 842 39.09 -10.00 47.01
C GLY A 842 37.57 -9.87 47.31
N THR A 843 36.71 -9.28 46.44
CA THR A 843 36.89 -8.57 45.15
C THR A 843 35.62 -7.82 44.68
N ILE A 844 35.76 -6.69 43.94
CA ILE A 844 34.83 -6.09 42.94
C ILE A 844 33.49 -5.45 43.45
N ASP A 845 32.93 -4.36 42.90
CA ASP A 845 33.41 -3.10 42.26
C ASP A 845 32.19 -2.15 42.03
N THR A 846 32.35 -0.82 42.09
CA THR A 846 31.35 0.19 41.65
C THR A 846 32.02 1.49 41.19
N GLY A 847 32.04 1.75 39.88
CA GLY A 847 32.88 2.77 39.26
C GLY A 847 32.47 4.25 39.33
N THR A 848 33.18 5.06 38.53
CA THR A 848 32.79 6.36 37.93
C THR A 848 33.81 6.69 36.83
N ILE A 849 33.43 7.43 35.78
CA ILE A 849 34.32 7.92 34.72
C ILE A 849 34.45 9.45 34.86
N ASP A 850 35.68 9.97 34.73
CA ASP A 850 35.95 11.38 34.42
C ASP A 850 37.10 11.49 33.38
N THR A 851 37.37 12.70 32.96
CA THR A 851 38.06 13.14 31.74
C THR A 851 39.59 13.21 31.86
N GLY A 852 40.30 13.00 30.74
CA GLY A 852 41.75 13.24 30.66
C GLY A 852 42.42 12.71 29.38
N THR A 853 42.91 13.62 28.52
CA THR A 853 43.92 13.33 27.46
C THR A 853 45.34 13.34 28.09
N ILE A 854 46.48 13.01 27.45
CA ILE A 854 46.96 13.30 26.07
C ILE A 854 48.13 12.37 25.67
N ALA A 855 48.35 12.20 24.35
CA ALA A 855 49.62 11.85 23.68
C ALA A 855 50.18 10.40 23.83
N GLU A 856 50.89 9.79 22.87
CA GLU A 856 51.18 10.17 21.46
C GLU A 856 51.60 8.96 20.57
N ALA A 857 51.93 9.23 19.31
CA ALA A 857 52.64 8.42 18.30
C ALA A 857 51.89 7.28 17.56
N GLY A 858 52.17 7.13 16.25
CA GLY A 858 51.78 5.96 15.45
C GLY A 858 51.20 6.17 14.04
N ALA A 859 51.79 7.03 13.19
CA ALA A 859 51.33 7.19 11.80
C ALA A 859 51.93 6.14 10.83
N PRO A 860 51.16 5.57 9.89
CA PRO A 860 51.68 4.85 8.73
C PRO A 860 51.63 5.71 7.44
N THR A 861 52.68 5.63 6.62
CA THR A 861 52.84 6.40 5.38
C THR A 861 52.46 5.62 4.12
N LEU A 862 52.03 6.33 3.08
CA LEU A 862 52.09 5.88 1.66
C LEU A 862 53.57 5.51 1.30
N PRO A 863 53.85 4.59 0.35
CA PRO A 863 53.20 4.43 -0.97
C PRO A 863 52.72 2.98 -1.28
N ALA A 864 52.19 2.59 -2.44
CA ALA A 864 52.18 3.21 -3.78
C ALA A 864 50.94 2.84 -4.65
N LYS A 865 50.75 3.58 -5.76
CA LYS A 865 50.08 3.12 -7.00
C LYS A 865 51.18 2.82 -8.06
N PRO A 866 50.92 2.13 -9.19
CA PRO A 866 49.62 1.73 -9.74
C PRO A 866 49.45 0.21 -9.98
N GLY A 867 48.22 -0.23 -10.28
CA GLY A 867 47.97 -1.60 -10.78
C GLY A 867 46.68 -2.26 -10.30
N VAL A 868 45.52 -1.74 -10.69
CA VAL A 868 44.24 -2.47 -10.66
C VAL A 868 43.56 -2.21 -12.01
N SER A 869 43.24 -3.28 -12.73
CA SER A 869 42.62 -3.24 -14.06
C SER A 869 41.11 -3.01 -13.98
N ASP A 870 40.54 -2.47 -15.06
CA ASP A 870 39.14 -2.06 -15.12
C ASP A 870 38.15 -3.22 -15.03
N ALA A 871 37.23 -3.15 -14.06
CA ALA A 871 35.95 -3.87 -14.08
C ALA A 871 34.85 -2.91 -14.55
N PHE A 872 33.80 -3.44 -15.19
CA PHE A 872 32.70 -2.67 -15.82
C PHE A 872 33.05 -1.78 -17.04
N VAL A 873 34.27 -1.81 -17.56
CA VAL A 873 34.51 -1.29 -18.92
C VAL A 873 33.81 -2.20 -19.93
N ARG A 874 32.91 -1.61 -20.74
CA ARG A 874 32.31 -2.26 -21.90
C ARG A 874 33.33 -2.38 -23.02
N CYS A 875 33.41 -3.54 -23.64
CA CYS A 875 34.34 -3.85 -24.71
C CYS A 875 33.62 -4.43 -25.93
N THR A 876 34.26 -4.33 -27.08
CA THR A 876 33.80 -4.97 -28.34
C THR A 876 34.80 -6.01 -28.87
N LYS A 877 36.03 -6.01 -28.34
CA LYS A 877 37.13 -6.92 -28.67
C LYS A 877 38.14 -6.95 -27.52
N GLY A 878 38.94 -8.01 -27.43
CA GLY A 878 39.91 -8.20 -26.34
C GLY A 878 40.93 -7.07 -26.16
N SER A 879 41.30 -6.37 -27.24
CA SER A 879 42.23 -5.23 -27.18
C SER A 879 41.65 -3.94 -26.58
N ASP A 880 40.35 -3.90 -26.30
CA ASP A 880 39.73 -2.80 -25.54
C ASP A 880 39.96 -2.95 -24.01
N CYS A 881 40.48 -4.10 -23.58
CA CYS A 881 40.66 -4.47 -22.18
C CYS A 881 42.14 -4.59 -21.82
N THR A 882 42.57 -4.03 -20.68
CA THR A 882 43.96 -4.17 -20.18
C THR A 882 44.41 -5.62 -19.96
N THR A 883 43.46 -6.53 -19.76
CA THR A 883 43.67 -7.97 -19.57
C THR A 883 43.78 -8.74 -20.90
N GLY A 884 43.40 -8.12 -22.03
CA GLY A 884 43.30 -8.78 -23.33
C GLY A 884 42.01 -9.60 -23.55
N PHE A 885 41.15 -9.73 -22.53
CA PHE A 885 39.96 -10.59 -22.56
C PHE A 885 38.67 -9.78 -22.50
N CYS A 886 37.86 -9.89 -23.55
CA CYS A 886 36.53 -9.32 -23.67
C CYS A 886 35.54 -10.47 -23.90
N VAL A 887 34.62 -10.69 -22.96
CA VAL A 887 33.60 -11.74 -23.03
C VAL A 887 32.27 -11.12 -22.62
N ASP A 888 31.20 -11.42 -23.35
CA ASP A 888 29.83 -10.91 -23.10
C ASP A 888 29.73 -9.38 -23.01
N GLY A 889 30.62 -8.68 -23.72
CA GLY A 889 30.70 -7.22 -23.75
C GLY A 889 31.37 -6.58 -22.54
N VAL A 890 31.98 -7.36 -21.64
CA VAL A 890 32.67 -6.89 -20.42
C VAL A 890 34.14 -7.36 -20.41
N CYS A 891 35.04 -6.51 -19.93
CA CYS A 891 36.43 -6.90 -19.71
C CYS A 891 36.55 -7.92 -18.56
N CYS A 892 37.18 -9.06 -18.85
CA CYS A 892 37.38 -10.16 -17.91
C CYS A 892 38.79 -10.16 -17.33
N ASP A 893 38.97 -10.71 -16.12
CA ASP A 893 40.27 -11.10 -15.58
C ASP A 893 40.98 -12.22 -16.38
N THR A 894 40.20 -13.10 -16.99
CA THR A 894 40.65 -14.34 -17.67
C THR A 894 39.77 -14.67 -18.89
N ALA A 895 40.16 -15.67 -19.69
CA ALA A 895 39.62 -15.87 -21.04
C ALA A 895 38.23 -16.52 -21.17
N CYS A 896 37.60 -16.99 -20.08
CA CYS A 896 36.36 -17.81 -20.07
C CYS A 896 36.25 -18.83 -21.21
N THR A 897 37.23 -19.72 -21.34
CA THR A 897 37.24 -20.78 -22.38
C THR A 897 36.38 -22.00 -22.03
N ASP A 898 36.02 -22.18 -20.77
CA ASP A 898 35.15 -23.26 -20.31
C ASP A 898 33.68 -22.91 -20.55
N ARG A 899 32.83 -23.90 -20.83
CA ARG A 899 31.40 -23.67 -21.07
C ARG A 899 30.69 -23.15 -19.82
N CYS A 900 29.57 -22.45 -20.01
CA CYS A 900 28.75 -21.97 -18.90
C CYS A 900 29.55 -21.09 -17.92
N HIS A 901 30.39 -20.20 -18.45
CA HIS A 901 31.18 -19.25 -17.66
C HIS A 901 31.10 -17.84 -18.29
N SER A 902 30.82 -16.84 -17.47
CA SER A 902 30.65 -15.46 -17.93
C SER A 902 31.23 -14.43 -16.93
N CYS A 903 31.66 -13.29 -17.46
CA CYS A 903 32.09 -12.11 -16.70
C CYS A 903 31.00 -11.03 -16.58
N ALA A 904 29.86 -11.20 -17.27
CA ALA A 904 28.72 -10.28 -17.22
C ALA A 904 27.78 -10.55 -16.03
N LEU A 905 28.09 -11.56 -15.21
CA LEU A 905 27.33 -11.93 -14.01
C LEU A 905 27.39 -10.80 -12.97
N LEU A 906 26.22 -10.26 -12.60
CA LEU A 906 26.06 -9.17 -11.62
C LEU A 906 26.65 -9.48 -10.24
N SER A 907 26.78 -10.76 -9.89
CA SER A 907 27.40 -11.25 -8.65
C SER A 907 28.94 -11.25 -8.69
N SER A 908 29.55 -11.31 -9.88
CA SER A 908 30.99 -11.45 -10.09
C SER A 908 31.54 -10.53 -11.21
N PRO A 909 31.21 -9.22 -11.28
CA PRO A 909 31.41 -8.45 -12.51
C PRO A 909 32.89 -8.34 -12.93
N GLY A 910 33.19 -8.70 -14.17
CA GLY A 910 34.56 -8.70 -14.71
C GLY A 910 35.44 -9.88 -14.26
N LYS A 911 34.91 -10.83 -13.47
CA LYS A 911 35.59 -12.09 -13.15
C LYS A 911 34.99 -13.23 -13.94
N CYS A 912 35.82 -14.12 -14.48
CA CYS A 912 35.30 -15.34 -15.08
C CYS A 912 34.76 -16.30 -14.00
N THR A 913 33.44 -16.48 -13.93
CA THR A 913 32.82 -17.45 -13.02
C THR A 913 31.69 -18.23 -13.69
N VAL A 914 31.38 -19.41 -13.14
CA VAL A 914 30.31 -20.29 -13.64
C VAL A 914 28.95 -19.59 -13.64
N GLU A 915 28.16 -19.83 -14.69
CA GLU A 915 26.79 -19.34 -14.83
C GLU A 915 25.80 -20.12 -13.94
N PRO A 916 24.84 -19.46 -13.28
CA PRO A 916 23.84 -20.12 -12.44
C PRO A 916 22.97 -21.14 -13.18
N ILE A 917 22.35 -22.05 -12.43
CA ILE A 917 21.33 -22.99 -12.93
C ILE A 917 20.27 -22.24 -13.75
N GLY A 918 20.01 -22.71 -14.97
CA GLY A 918 18.97 -22.13 -15.84
C GLY A 918 19.42 -20.95 -16.72
N VAL A 919 20.68 -20.52 -16.61
CA VAL A 919 21.30 -19.51 -17.47
C VAL A 919 22.07 -20.22 -18.60
N ASP A 920 22.23 -19.57 -19.75
CA ASP A 920 23.22 -19.87 -20.80
C ASP A 920 23.38 -18.60 -21.65
N LEU A 921 24.18 -17.61 -21.19
CA LEU A 921 24.24 -16.30 -21.88
C LEU A 921 24.93 -16.37 -23.24
N ARG A 922 25.71 -17.44 -23.47
CA ARG A 922 26.56 -17.62 -24.65
C ARG A 922 25.99 -18.65 -25.64
N ASN A 923 24.85 -19.27 -25.32
CA ASN A 923 24.20 -20.35 -26.07
C ASN A 923 25.16 -21.53 -26.34
N GLU A 924 25.96 -21.90 -25.34
CA GLU A 924 27.00 -22.94 -25.44
C GLU A 924 26.46 -24.36 -25.27
N CYS A 925 25.25 -24.51 -24.72
CA CYS A 925 24.69 -25.81 -24.43
C CYS A 925 24.01 -26.50 -25.62
N GLY A 926 23.71 -25.80 -26.73
CA GLY A 926 23.58 -26.47 -28.03
C GLY A 926 22.88 -25.71 -29.16
N PRO A 927 23.17 -26.08 -30.44
CA PRO A 927 22.38 -25.68 -31.60
C PRO A 927 21.18 -26.61 -31.83
N ALA A 928 20.15 -26.09 -32.52
CA ALA A 928 18.76 -26.58 -32.57
C ALA A 928 18.47 -28.08 -32.86
N ASN A 929 19.43 -28.88 -33.32
CA ASN A 929 19.18 -30.26 -33.78
C ASN A 929 19.44 -31.34 -32.70
N GLN A 930 19.77 -30.96 -31.46
CA GLN A 930 20.01 -31.88 -30.34
C GLN A 930 19.28 -31.36 -29.08
N CYS A 931 18.68 -32.26 -28.30
CA CYS A 931 17.81 -31.92 -27.16
C CYS A 931 18.59 -31.55 -25.88
N LEU A 932 19.40 -30.50 -25.97
CA LEU A 932 20.20 -29.95 -24.87
C LEU A 932 19.63 -28.58 -24.44
N GLY A 933 19.74 -28.28 -23.14
CA GLY A 933 19.08 -27.15 -22.46
C GLY A 933 20.08 -26.10 -21.97
N THR A 934 19.91 -25.63 -20.73
CA THR A 934 20.69 -24.56 -20.10
C THR A 934 21.85 -25.10 -19.23
N CYS A 935 22.61 -24.21 -18.58
CA CYS A 935 23.64 -24.56 -17.62
C CYS A 935 23.10 -25.07 -16.27
N ASP A 936 23.92 -25.86 -15.56
CA ASP A 936 23.58 -26.57 -14.32
C ASP A 936 24.17 -25.95 -13.04
N GLY A 937 24.82 -24.78 -13.12
CA GLY A 937 25.53 -24.17 -12.00
C GLY A 937 26.87 -24.81 -11.61
N SER A 938 27.28 -25.89 -12.27
CA SER A 938 28.58 -26.56 -12.06
C SER A 938 29.54 -26.43 -13.25
N GLY A 939 29.08 -25.83 -14.36
CA GLY A 939 29.82 -25.68 -15.61
C GLY A 939 29.46 -26.75 -16.65
N GLN A 940 28.35 -27.46 -16.46
CA GLN A 940 27.81 -28.45 -17.39
C GLN A 940 26.44 -28.02 -17.91
N CYS A 941 25.99 -28.69 -18.98
CA CYS A 941 24.70 -28.44 -19.63
C CYS A 941 23.69 -29.51 -19.23
N ILE A 942 22.52 -29.12 -18.72
CA ILE A 942 21.38 -30.03 -18.57
C ILE A 942 20.70 -30.28 -19.91
N GLY A 943 20.10 -31.46 -20.09
CA GLY A 943 19.32 -31.79 -21.27
C GLY A 943 17.96 -31.08 -21.29
N ALA A 944 17.45 -30.73 -22.48
CA ALA A 944 16.12 -30.12 -22.62
C ALA A 944 15.01 -31.12 -22.28
N GLY A 945 13.95 -30.67 -21.59
CA GLY A 945 12.87 -31.55 -21.15
C GLY A 945 12.10 -32.22 -22.29
N THR A 946 11.53 -33.39 -22.03
CA THR A 946 10.59 -34.04 -22.95
C THR A 946 9.43 -33.09 -23.30
N GLY A 947 9.13 -32.94 -24.60
CA GLY A 947 8.18 -31.95 -25.10
C GLY A 947 8.78 -30.59 -25.46
N THR A 948 10.10 -30.37 -25.31
CA THR A 948 10.75 -29.17 -25.86
C THR A 948 10.77 -29.21 -27.39
N MET A 949 10.42 -28.12 -28.07
CA MET A 949 10.43 -28.05 -29.54
C MET A 949 11.86 -28.03 -30.08
N CYS A 950 12.19 -28.94 -30.99
CA CYS A 950 13.52 -29.07 -31.62
C CYS A 950 13.47 -29.01 -33.16
N GLY A 951 12.30 -29.21 -33.78
CA GLY A 951 12.08 -28.98 -35.21
C GLY A 951 11.01 -27.93 -35.42
N ARG A 952 11.25 -26.97 -36.32
CA ARG A 952 10.23 -26.01 -36.78
C ARG A 952 9.39 -26.61 -37.90
N ASN A 953 8.17 -26.11 -38.07
CA ASN A 953 7.30 -26.46 -39.18
C ASN A 953 7.99 -26.27 -40.54
N ARG A 954 7.60 -27.07 -41.54
CA ARG A 954 8.13 -26.97 -42.91
C ARG A 954 7.09 -27.35 -43.96
N CYS A 955 6.96 -26.53 -45.00
CA CYS A 955 6.16 -26.90 -46.17
C CYS A 955 6.83 -28.05 -46.94
N THR A 956 6.05 -29.08 -47.26
CA THR A 956 6.45 -30.25 -48.06
C THR A 956 5.96 -30.15 -49.50
N SER A 957 4.90 -29.36 -49.75
CA SER A 957 4.43 -28.95 -51.08
C SER A 957 3.92 -27.51 -51.04
N SER A 958 3.36 -27.00 -52.15
CA SER A 958 2.68 -25.70 -52.17
C SER A 958 1.37 -25.67 -51.37
N SER A 959 0.80 -26.82 -50.98
CA SER A 959 -0.46 -26.90 -50.23
C SER A 959 -0.37 -27.77 -48.97
N ALA A 960 0.79 -28.31 -48.60
CA ALA A 960 0.95 -29.17 -47.44
C ALA A 960 2.28 -28.92 -46.72
N GLY A 961 2.32 -29.27 -45.44
CA GLY A 961 3.53 -29.22 -44.61
C GLY A 961 3.55 -30.27 -43.52
N VAL A 962 4.63 -30.25 -42.75
CA VAL A 962 4.78 -31.03 -41.51
C VAL A 962 4.97 -30.07 -40.34
N GLY A 963 4.33 -30.39 -39.22
CA GLY A 963 4.34 -29.62 -37.98
C GLY A 963 5.69 -29.61 -37.27
N PRO A 964 5.76 -28.98 -36.10
CA PRO A 964 6.98 -28.92 -35.31
C PRO A 964 7.30 -30.28 -34.67
N ALA A 965 8.58 -30.60 -34.55
CA ALA A 965 9.07 -31.80 -33.89
C ALA A 965 9.54 -31.49 -32.47
N TYR A 966 9.37 -32.45 -31.56
CA TYR A 966 9.60 -32.28 -30.13
C TYR A 966 10.54 -33.36 -29.56
N CYS A 967 11.31 -32.98 -28.54
CA CYS A 967 12.23 -33.86 -27.84
C CYS A 967 11.49 -34.98 -27.10
N SER A 968 11.79 -36.24 -27.43
CA SER A 968 11.26 -37.42 -26.73
C SER A 968 11.92 -37.67 -25.38
N ALA A 969 13.20 -37.31 -25.23
CA ALA A 969 13.93 -37.36 -23.97
C ALA A 969 15.06 -36.30 -23.92
N PRO A 970 15.52 -35.87 -22.73
CA PRO A 970 16.72 -35.05 -22.58
C PRO A 970 17.94 -35.72 -23.22
N GLY A 971 18.71 -34.96 -24.01
CA GLY A 971 19.88 -35.46 -24.74
C GLY A 971 19.57 -36.30 -25.99
N ALA A 972 18.30 -36.52 -26.35
CA ALA A 972 17.93 -37.20 -27.58
C ALA A 972 18.32 -36.39 -28.85
N ARG A 973 18.40 -37.08 -29.99
CA ARG A 973 18.32 -36.41 -31.29
C ARG A 973 16.86 -36.02 -31.57
N CYS A 974 16.66 -34.87 -32.20
CA CYS A 974 15.32 -34.46 -32.61
C CYS A 974 14.72 -35.47 -33.61
N PRO A 975 13.50 -36.00 -33.38
CA PRO A 975 12.88 -36.93 -34.32
C PRO A 975 12.43 -36.21 -35.59
N THR A 976 12.85 -36.69 -36.76
CA THR A 976 12.41 -36.17 -38.06
C THR A 976 11.08 -36.75 -38.54
N ASP A 977 10.65 -37.87 -37.94
CA ASP A 977 9.67 -38.78 -38.53
C ASP A 977 8.30 -38.70 -37.82
N ASP A 978 8.24 -38.10 -36.62
CA ASP A 978 7.03 -37.88 -35.81
C ASP A 978 6.27 -36.58 -36.18
N ALA A 979 6.72 -35.84 -37.20
CA ALA A 979 6.21 -34.52 -37.54
C ALA A 979 4.84 -34.59 -38.25
N VAL A 980 3.76 -34.25 -37.52
CA VAL A 980 2.37 -34.38 -37.98
C VAL A 980 2.13 -33.62 -39.30
N PRO A 981 1.68 -34.28 -40.39
CA PRO A 981 1.33 -33.61 -41.64
C PRO A 981 0.08 -32.74 -41.51
N PHE A 982 0.06 -31.61 -42.21
CA PHE A 982 -1.12 -30.74 -42.36
C PHE A 982 -1.33 -30.34 -43.83
N ASP A 983 -2.59 -30.16 -44.20
CA ASP A 983 -3.04 -29.62 -45.49
C ASP A 983 -3.47 -28.15 -45.30
N CYS A 984 -3.12 -27.30 -46.26
CA CYS A 984 -3.44 -25.87 -46.29
C CYS A 984 -4.60 -25.55 -47.24
N SER A 985 -5.00 -26.49 -48.10
CA SER A 985 -6.05 -26.31 -49.11
C SER A 985 -7.32 -25.71 -48.48
N PRO A 986 -7.87 -24.58 -48.99
CA PRO A 986 -7.65 -24.00 -50.33
C PRO A 986 -6.47 -23.01 -50.44
N TYR A 987 -5.67 -22.80 -49.40
CA TYR A 987 -4.57 -21.83 -49.34
C TYR A 987 -3.19 -22.46 -49.56
N ALA A 988 -2.21 -21.64 -49.94
CA ALA A 988 -0.82 -22.06 -50.10
C ALA A 988 -0.09 -22.20 -48.75
N CYS A 989 0.84 -23.14 -48.67
CA CYS A 989 1.81 -23.23 -47.57
C CYS A 989 2.98 -22.27 -47.83
N GLU A 990 3.30 -21.39 -46.86
CA GLU A 990 4.35 -20.38 -46.95
C GLU A 990 5.74 -20.95 -46.60
N PRO A 991 6.67 -21.09 -47.57
CA PRO A 991 7.97 -21.73 -47.32
C PRO A 991 8.86 -21.02 -46.30
N ALA A 992 8.72 -19.71 -46.10
CA ALA A 992 9.52 -18.95 -45.14
C ALA A 992 9.21 -19.30 -43.66
N PHE A 993 7.99 -19.78 -43.38
CA PHE A 993 7.52 -20.04 -42.00
C PHE A 993 6.97 -21.45 -41.77
N GLY A 994 6.76 -22.24 -42.83
CA GLY A 994 6.18 -23.58 -42.71
C GLY A 994 4.73 -23.56 -42.23
N ALA A 995 3.93 -22.59 -42.68
CA ALA A 995 2.56 -22.39 -42.21
C ALA A 995 1.61 -22.08 -43.37
N CYS A 996 0.35 -22.47 -43.23
CA CYS A 996 -0.68 -22.15 -44.22
C CYS A 996 -1.00 -20.65 -44.24
N ARG A 997 -1.14 -20.07 -45.43
CA ARG A 997 -1.82 -18.78 -45.59
C ARG A 997 -3.30 -18.95 -45.18
N THR A 998 -3.93 -17.88 -44.69
CA THR A 998 -5.32 -17.90 -44.19
C THR A 998 -6.23 -16.91 -44.90
N THR A 999 -5.65 -16.08 -45.77
CA THR A 999 -6.32 -15.10 -46.64
C THR A 999 -5.47 -14.95 -47.91
N CYS A 1000 -6.09 -14.55 -49.01
CA CYS A 1000 -5.38 -14.27 -50.26
C CYS A 1000 -5.50 -12.79 -50.68
N VAL A 1001 -4.52 -12.34 -51.46
CA VAL A 1001 -4.53 -11.08 -52.23
C VAL A 1001 -4.23 -11.33 -53.71
N ALA A 1002 -3.62 -12.46 -54.05
CA ALA A 1002 -3.46 -12.98 -55.41
C ALA A 1002 -3.67 -14.50 -55.42
N SER A 1003 -4.00 -15.09 -56.59
CA SER A 1003 -4.22 -16.54 -56.71
C SER A 1003 -2.97 -17.40 -56.45
N THR A 1004 -1.79 -16.79 -56.37
CA THR A 1004 -0.54 -17.45 -55.90
C THR A 1004 -0.54 -17.72 -54.39
N ASP A 1005 -1.46 -17.11 -53.64
CA ASP A 1005 -1.67 -17.38 -52.21
C ASP A 1005 -2.56 -18.61 -51.96
N CYS A 1006 -3.10 -19.20 -53.04
CA CYS A 1006 -4.01 -20.32 -53.02
C CYS A 1006 -3.29 -21.64 -53.35
N ALA A 1007 -3.84 -22.75 -52.86
CA ALA A 1007 -3.43 -24.08 -53.28
C ALA A 1007 -3.70 -24.29 -54.77
N ASN A 1008 -2.93 -25.16 -55.42
CA ASN A 1008 -3.11 -25.50 -56.83
C ASN A 1008 -4.55 -26.00 -57.07
N GLY A 1009 -5.29 -25.32 -57.97
CA GLY A 1009 -6.70 -25.60 -58.23
C GLY A 1009 -7.69 -24.63 -57.57
N PHE A 1010 -7.21 -23.65 -56.79
CA PHE A 1010 -8.01 -22.58 -56.20
C PHE A 1010 -7.58 -21.21 -56.73
N VAL A 1011 -8.51 -20.25 -56.71
CA VAL A 1011 -8.36 -18.88 -57.22
C VAL A 1011 -8.74 -17.90 -56.11
N CYS A 1012 -8.07 -16.75 -56.03
CA CYS A 1012 -8.38 -15.76 -54.99
C CYS A 1012 -9.61 -14.92 -55.36
N ASP A 1013 -10.67 -14.99 -54.56
CA ASP A 1013 -11.65 -13.90 -54.49
C ASP A 1013 -11.00 -12.74 -53.74
N THR A 1014 -10.61 -11.69 -54.46
CA THR A 1014 -9.94 -10.51 -53.91
C THR A 1014 -10.88 -9.57 -53.13
N THR A 1015 -12.19 -9.76 -53.24
CA THR A 1015 -13.21 -9.01 -52.49
C THR A 1015 -13.47 -9.67 -51.13
N ALA A 1016 -13.65 -11.00 -51.11
CA ALA A 1016 -13.79 -11.78 -49.88
C ALA A 1016 -12.44 -12.07 -49.18
N LYS A 1017 -11.33 -11.99 -49.92
CA LYS A 1017 -9.96 -12.41 -49.55
C LYS A 1017 -9.83 -13.92 -49.25
N VAL A 1018 -10.67 -14.72 -49.90
CA VAL A 1018 -10.78 -16.17 -49.70
C VAL A 1018 -10.37 -16.92 -50.97
N CYS A 1019 -9.62 -18.01 -50.82
CA CYS A 1019 -9.33 -18.92 -51.92
C CYS A 1019 -10.55 -19.82 -52.20
N VAL A 1020 -11.10 -19.73 -53.41
CA VAL A 1020 -12.29 -20.45 -53.85
C VAL A 1020 -11.98 -21.36 -55.04
N ALA A 1021 -12.72 -22.45 -55.20
CA ALA A 1021 -12.59 -23.28 -56.40
C ALA A 1021 -13.08 -22.49 -57.63
N PRO A 1022 -12.42 -22.57 -58.79
CA PRO A 1022 -12.92 -21.95 -60.02
C PRO A 1022 -14.27 -22.56 -60.40
N ALA A 1023 -15.20 -21.72 -60.84
CA ALA A 1023 -16.48 -22.19 -61.36
C ALA A 1023 -16.27 -23.09 -62.59
N PRO A 1024 -17.12 -24.13 -62.79
CA PRO A 1024 -17.11 -24.88 -64.04
C PRO A 1024 -17.45 -23.93 -65.20
N PRO A 1025 -16.87 -24.12 -66.40
CA PRO A 1025 -17.19 -23.30 -67.56
C PRO A 1025 -18.65 -23.50 -67.97
N GLU A 1026 -19.36 -22.40 -68.25
CA GLU A 1026 -20.64 -22.45 -68.96
C GLU A 1026 -20.39 -22.66 -70.46
N ASP A 1027 -21.19 -23.52 -71.11
CA ASP A 1027 -21.01 -23.86 -72.53
C ASP A 1027 -21.38 -22.68 -73.45
N ASP A 1028 -20.46 -22.32 -74.37
CA ASP A 1028 -20.64 -21.27 -75.38
C ASP A 1028 -21.67 -21.64 -76.48
N GLY A 1029 -22.95 -21.61 -76.13
CA GLY A 1029 -24.09 -21.83 -77.02
C GLY A 1029 -24.43 -20.62 -77.91
N GLY A 1030 -23.48 -20.15 -78.73
CA GLY A 1030 -23.60 -18.88 -79.46
C GLY A 1030 -24.57 -18.86 -80.65
N CYS A 1031 -25.29 -17.75 -80.83
CA CYS A 1031 -25.86 -17.34 -82.13
C CYS A 1031 -26.05 -15.81 -82.22
N THR A 1032 -25.77 -15.21 -83.38
CA THR A 1032 -25.61 -13.73 -83.52
C THR A 1032 -26.75 -13.05 -84.28
N THR A 1033 -27.24 -11.89 -83.80
CA THR A 1033 -28.03 -10.94 -84.61
C THR A 1033 -27.78 -9.46 -84.25
N SER A 1034 -27.27 -8.71 -85.25
CA SER A 1034 -27.51 -7.28 -85.56
C SER A 1034 -27.68 -6.21 -84.45
N ALA A 1035 -26.74 -5.25 -84.45
CA ALA A 1035 -27.00 -3.82 -84.23
C ALA A 1035 -27.05 -3.10 -85.63
N PRO A 1036 -27.12 -1.75 -85.81
CA PRO A 1036 -27.21 -0.64 -84.82
C PRO A 1036 -28.12 0.58 -85.21
N ARG A 1037 -28.21 1.60 -84.31
CA ARG A 1037 -28.52 3.05 -84.57
C ARG A 1037 -29.94 3.45 -85.08
N PRO A 1038 -30.33 4.76 -85.10
CA PRO A 1038 -29.82 5.96 -84.40
C PRO A 1038 -30.92 6.79 -83.66
N SER A 1039 -30.54 7.97 -83.13
CA SER A 1039 -31.30 8.90 -82.28
C SER A 1039 -32.12 10.01 -82.99
N ARG A 1040 -33.20 10.48 -82.33
CA ARG A 1040 -33.82 11.84 -82.35
C ARG A 1040 -34.76 12.02 -81.14
N ASP A 1041 -34.98 13.18 -80.50
CA ASP A 1041 -34.17 14.43 -80.43
C ASP A 1041 -33.88 14.81 -78.94
N GLY A 1042 -34.57 15.67 -78.15
CA GLY A 1042 -35.73 16.55 -78.36
C GLY A 1042 -36.15 17.36 -77.09
N ALA A 1043 -35.39 18.41 -76.75
CA ALA A 1043 -35.62 19.51 -75.76
C ALA A 1043 -36.87 19.58 -74.82
N ALA A 1044 -36.61 19.42 -73.51
CA ALA A 1044 -36.79 20.40 -72.40
C ALA A 1044 -38.16 21.05 -71.97
N ILE A 1045 -38.33 21.17 -70.62
CA ILE A 1045 -39.09 22.17 -69.80
C ILE A 1045 -40.56 21.88 -69.35
N ALA A 1046 -40.89 22.40 -68.13
CA ALA A 1046 -42.12 22.40 -67.31
C ALA A 1046 -42.34 21.18 -66.36
N ALA A 1047 -42.66 21.26 -65.05
CA ALA A 1047 -43.43 22.18 -64.16
C ALA A 1047 -44.96 21.90 -64.15
N ILE A 1048 -45.73 21.90 -63.03
CA ILE A 1048 -45.47 22.34 -61.62
C ILE A 1048 -46.50 21.72 -60.60
N LEU A 1049 -46.07 21.45 -59.35
CA LEU A 1049 -46.75 21.41 -58.00
C LEU A 1049 -48.13 20.72 -57.69
N VAL A 1050 -48.36 20.57 -56.36
CA VAL A 1050 -49.65 20.42 -55.58
C VAL A 1050 -50.25 19.00 -55.43
N ALA A 1051 -50.85 18.55 -54.31
CA ALA A 1051 -50.59 18.69 -52.84
C ALA A 1051 -51.53 17.73 -52.03
N LEU A 1052 -51.21 17.49 -50.75
CA LEU A 1052 -52.10 17.15 -49.60
C LEU A 1052 -53.28 16.16 -49.79
N GLY A 1053 -53.20 14.98 -49.13
CA GLY A 1053 -54.33 14.07 -48.90
C GLY A 1053 -54.41 13.57 -47.46
N LEU A 1054 -55.40 14.03 -46.68
CA LEU A 1054 -55.49 13.79 -45.23
C LEU A 1054 -56.16 12.47 -44.84
N ALA A 1055 -55.48 11.73 -43.94
CA ALA A 1055 -56.00 11.01 -42.78
C ALA A 1055 -57.33 10.22 -42.84
N ARG A 1056 -57.27 8.91 -42.50
CA ARG A 1056 -58.09 8.17 -41.51
C ARG A 1056 -57.88 6.64 -41.67
N ARG A 1057 -58.12 5.75 -40.71
CA ARG A 1057 -58.13 5.78 -39.21
C ARG A 1057 -58.43 4.34 -38.72
N ALA A 1058 -57.80 3.92 -37.63
CA ALA A 1058 -58.25 2.87 -36.69
C ALA A 1058 -58.36 1.38 -37.12
N ARG A 1059 -57.69 0.54 -36.32
CA ARG A 1059 -58.04 -0.85 -35.92
C ARG A 1059 -57.85 -1.93 -37.00
N ARG A 1060 -57.59 -3.20 -36.66
CA ARG A 1060 -57.65 -3.92 -35.36
C ARG A 1060 -56.62 -5.09 -35.35
N SER A 1061 -56.59 -5.85 -34.25
CA SER A 1061 -56.30 -7.32 -34.11
C SER A 1061 -55.85 -8.13 -35.35
N GLU A 1062 -54.98 -9.14 -35.26
CA GLU A 1062 -54.67 -10.03 -34.11
C GLU A 1062 -53.38 -10.85 -34.34
N ALA A 1063 -52.96 -11.63 -33.34
CA ALA A 1063 -52.16 -12.87 -33.37
C ALA A 1063 -51.01 -13.04 -34.40
N GLY A 1064 -49.79 -13.26 -33.88
CA GLY A 1064 -48.57 -13.63 -34.61
C GLY A 1064 -47.41 -13.83 -33.64
#